data_AF-A0A4R1YVL7-F1
#
_entry.id   AF-A0A4R1YVL7-F1
#
_cell.length_a   1.000
_cell.length_b   1.000
_cell.length_c   1.000
_cell.angle_alpha   90.00
_cell.angle_beta   90.00
_cell.angle_gamma   90.00
#
_symmetry.space_group_name_H-M   'P 1'
#
loop_
_entity.id
_entity.type
_entity.pdbx_description
1 polymer ?
#
loop_
_entity_poly.entity_id
_entity_poly.type
_entity_poly.pdbx_seq_one_letter_code
_entity_poly.pdbx_strand_id
1 'polypeptide(L)'
;MSRRRRRSASFAEPGRRNLPAESRTLIANARNDITIPFYSGVLQHADDTLIQRGGGKGLKIYDEIERDTHAWAMLQKRKKVLTAREWVVEPASDAPRDVEAAELVRGALKALPFDRVCEDLLDATLKGFAVSEIVWARQGSRILPERIVTHDQRRFAFDEQWRPRLLTWSNMREGIDLPERKFIVHRHGVQGNNPYGLGLGTRLFWPVLFKREGVAFWLHFAEKFAGPTVVGETPYGTMTEEQRKLLGTLRDIRTSSAVVVPVGTGVRFLEAARSGSVTYQDFLTYWDKQISICVTGETLTTDIGDTGSRAASETHADMLAMLVDGDGDLLSDTLREQLVTWIVDYNLPGAGVPSVWRVRPESEREKADTRRAQAEAASAATAALREVLSLAASIEDDEAARAFVVASGVVPDLSEDEINALVVIRATVAPPAAPTVPGDPAFAAPPKKKVPDHVCLAAGPGPAERVRDQLTEAVRPHFARRLAAIRQAIADAPDVEAAARSLLELGARWTPDALARPLGEAMELAMYEGRETVFRDLGGEVADNAIEVAPQAFREQIAFQRQKRPAPTKSWTDALRGVHDRKFVIAGATDMAMLEDFQEAILDYQRNGRSIEQFGQDFDRIAAKYGWEYRGERNWRIRTILETNVRTSFMAGRLAQLRDPDMVRLRPYWQYVHGDSRIPAEPRPQHLAWHGLVLRWDDPWWDTHFPPNDWLCSCGVRPLSERDLRKLGKTGPDTAPMDATVPVIDKATGQMVMKPQGIGAGWDYMPGDRWERGLVPSALIEEAGGVAAGRQLALIDTPDPLDELLAAARPFDGPLLDGDLDPDGMIAAFLEMFGAEPGRAVLHVDQAGGRMPVSDELFRDSRTGWFKGDKRSRGRFMLWFAETLLEPDEIWMGVIAKRDNNTGAIVDVVVDRRYFRTDGTHGLMVVFEAGTKLWDAVTAYDTTDAKGRPSLRLWDRRRGGKLLWKRK
;
A
#
# COMPACT_ATOMS: atom_id res chain seq x y z
N MET A 1 7.26 63.77 63.31
CA MET A 1 7.17 64.53 62.05
C MET A 1 8.00 63.82 60.97
N SER A 2 7.35 63.05 60.10
CA SER A 2 7.98 62.34 58.97
C SER A 2 7.70 63.12 57.68
N ARG A 3 8.74 63.59 56.99
CA ARG A 3 8.62 64.22 55.67
C ARG A 3 9.09 63.23 54.59
N ARG A 4 8.10 62.64 53.93
CA ARG A 4 8.17 61.84 52.69
C ARG A 4 9.05 62.52 51.63
N ARG A 5 10.08 61.80 51.14
CA ARG A 5 10.67 62.03 49.82
C ARG A 5 9.94 61.13 48.81
N ARG A 6 9.13 61.73 47.94
CA ARG A 6 8.55 61.08 46.75
C ARG A 6 9.71 60.71 45.80
N ARG A 7 9.84 59.43 45.46
CA ARG A 7 10.53 58.99 44.25
C ARG A 7 9.54 59.14 43.09
N SER A 8 9.83 60.04 42.14
CA SER A 8 9.18 60.08 40.84
C SER A 8 9.73 58.92 40.00
N ALA A 9 8.83 58.05 39.52
CA ALA A 9 9.17 57.05 38.52
C ALA A 9 9.44 57.76 37.19
N SER A 10 10.69 57.73 36.70
CA SER A 10 10.98 57.97 35.29
C SER A 10 10.99 56.61 34.58
N PHE A 11 9.86 56.21 34.01
CA PHE A 11 9.88 55.27 32.90
C PHE A 11 10.45 56.04 31.70
N ALA A 12 11.77 56.03 31.54
CA ALA A 12 12.37 56.37 30.27
C ALA A 12 12.23 55.13 29.39
N GLU A 13 11.38 55.20 28.37
CA GLU A 13 11.35 54.18 27.32
C GLU A 13 12.77 54.01 26.76
N PRO A 14 13.26 52.78 26.58
CA PRO A 14 14.55 52.57 25.94
C PRO A 14 14.51 53.18 24.54
N GLY A 15 15.38 54.16 24.29
CA GLY A 15 15.43 54.88 23.02
C GLY A 15 15.48 53.91 21.83
N ARG A 16 14.56 54.08 20.88
CA ARG A 16 14.49 53.31 19.64
C ARG A 16 15.89 53.24 19.01
N ARG A 17 16.42 52.02 18.86
CA ARG A 17 17.69 51.80 18.15
C ARG A 17 17.50 52.19 16.68
N ASN A 18 18.36 53.07 16.18
CA ASN A 18 18.36 53.43 14.76
C ASN A 18 18.79 52.21 13.92
N LEU A 19 18.12 52.00 12.80
CA LEU A 19 18.50 50.98 11.83
C LEU A 19 19.91 51.30 11.28
N PRO A 20 20.84 50.33 11.24
CA PRO A 20 22.09 50.47 10.51
C PRO A 20 21.86 50.92 9.06
N ALA A 21 22.78 51.71 8.51
CA ALA A 21 22.65 52.24 7.14
C ALA A 21 22.49 51.12 6.09
N GLU A 22 23.14 49.98 6.32
CA GLU A 22 23.12 48.79 5.47
C GLU A 22 21.79 48.03 5.52
N SER A 23 20.96 48.22 6.55
CA SER A 23 19.66 47.56 6.68
C SER A 23 18.62 48.02 5.64
N ARG A 24 18.91 49.10 4.90
CA ARG A 24 18.06 49.62 3.82
C ARG A 24 18.46 49.10 2.44
N THR A 25 19.58 48.39 2.34
CA THR A 25 20.12 47.91 1.07
C THR A 25 20.07 46.39 0.99
N LEU A 26 19.61 45.87 -0.14
CA LEU A 26 19.57 44.42 -0.35
C LEU A 26 20.99 43.88 -0.63
N ILE A 27 21.45 42.98 0.23
CA ILE A 27 22.79 42.38 0.14
C ILE A 27 22.82 41.24 -0.88
N ALA A 28 21.86 40.31 -0.85
CA ALA A 28 21.73 39.21 -1.82
C ALA A 28 20.85 39.67 -2.99
N ASN A 29 21.48 40.19 -4.06
CA ASN A 29 20.80 40.69 -5.25
C ASN A 29 21.12 39.80 -6.47
N ALA A 30 20.43 40.02 -7.58
CA ALA A 30 20.62 39.20 -8.78
C ALA A 30 22.06 39.24 -9.35
N ARG A 31 22.87 40.25 -9.00
CA ARG A 31 24.26 40.41 -9.46
C ARG A 31 25.25 39.49 -8.73
N ASN A 32 25.00 39.20 -7.45
CA ASN A 32 25.87 38.34 -6.65
C ASN A 32 25.28 36.94 -6.41
N ASP A 33 24.25 36.58 -7.19
CA ASP A 33 23.65 35.26 -7.18
C ASP A 33 24.42 34.29 -8.08
N ILE A 34 25.04 33.29 -7.45
CA ILE A 34 25.80 32.24 -8.12
C ILE A 34 24.94 31.29 -8.97
N THR A 35 23.61 31.32 -8.80
CA THR A 35 22.67 30.45 -9.51
C THR A 35 22.22 31.01 -10.86
N ILE A 36 22.60 32.26 -11.19
CA ILE A 36 22.32 32.90 -12.48
C ILE A 36 23.59 32.84 -13.35
N PRO A 37 23.70 31.87 -14.29
CA PRO A 37 24.90 31.72 -15.10
C PRO A 37 25.03 32.87 -16.11
N PHE A 38 26.11 33.66 -15.99
CA PHE A 38 26.50 34.75 -16.90
C PHE A 38 25.44 35.84 -17.11
N TYR A 39 25.36 36.79 -16.17
CA TYR A 39 24.52 37.98 -16.29
C TYR A 39 24.96 38.86 -17.48
N SER A 40 24.02 39.15 -18.40
CA SER A 40 24.26 39.98 -19.60
C SER A 40 23.24 41.13 -19.72
N GLY A 41 22.92 41.77 -18.60
CA GLY A 41 22.05 42.96 -18.53
C GLY A 41 20.55 42.67 -18.42
N VAL A 42 20.11 41.45 -18.72
CA VAL A 42 18.72 40.97 -18.58
C VAL A 42 18.71 39.55 -18.00
N LEU A 43 17.74 39.28 -17.14
CA LEU A 43 17.53 37.97 -16.51
C LEU A 43 16.87 36.98 -17.48
N GLN A 44 17.30 35.73 -17.45
CA GLN A 44 16.70 34.63 -18.22
C GLN A 44 15.65 33.89 -17.38
N HIS A 45 14.75 33.17 -18.06
CA HIS A 45 13.83 32.26 -17.37
C HIS A 45 14.61 31.16 -16.65
N ALA A 46 14.35 30.94 -15.36
CA ALA A 46 14.93 29.86 -14.57
C ALA A 46 14.07 28.57 -14.57
N ASP A 47 13.15 28.45 -15.53
CA ASP A 47 12.24 27.31 -15.65
C ASP A 47 12.86 26.22 -16.54
N ASP A 48 13.28 25.11 -15.92
CA ASP A 48 13.91 23.97 -16.61
C ASP A 48 13.06 23.42 -17.77
N THR A 49 11.72 23.44 -17.63
CA THR A 49 10.82 22.96 -18.68
C THR A 49 10.89 23.88 -19.90
N LEU A 50 10.91 25.20 -19.69
CA LEU A 50 11.09 26.16 -20.79
C LEU A 50 12.50 26.09 -21.38
N ILE A 51 13.53 25.92 -20.56
CA ILE A 51 14.93 25.83 -21.02
C ILE A 51 15.12 24.58 -21.89
N GLN A 52 14.65 23.42 -21.44
CA GLN A 52 14.88 22.14 -22.13
C GLN A 52 13.92 21.89 -23.30
N ARG A 53 12.64 22.29 -23.17
CA ARG A 53 11.57 21.94 -24.13
C ARG A 53 10.95 23.14 -24.83
N GLY A 54 11.14 24.36 -24.32
CA GLY A 54 10.54 25.57 -24.88
C GLY A 54 11.09 25.96 -26.25
N GLY A 55 12.37 25.69 -26.54
CA GLY A 55 13.01 26.04 -27.81
C GLY A 55 12.67 27.47 -28.27
N GLY A 56 12.33 27.65 -29.55
CA GLY A 56 11.86 28.95 -30.07
C GLY A 56 10.39 29.30 -29.75
N LYS A 57 9.63 28.41 -29.09
CA LYS A 57 8.22 28.64 -28.70
C LYS A 57 8.10 29.35 -27.35
N GLY A 58 9.03 29.14 -26.43
CA GLY A 58 9.05 29.75 -25.09
C GLY A 58 7.74 29.52 -24.33
N LEU A 59 7.19 30.57 -23.71
CA LEU A 59 5.91 30.51 -22.95
C LEU A 59 4.70 30.02 -23.76
N LYS A 60 4.78 30.00 -25.09
CA LYS A 60 3.69 29.49 -25.95
C LYS A 60 3.38 28.01 -25.69
N ILE A 61 4.34 27.24 -25.17
CA ILE A 61 4.07 25.84 -24.82
C ILE A 61 3.05 25.73 -23.67
N TYR A 62 2.94 26.76 -22.82
CA TYR A 62 1.93 26.81 -21.76
C TYR A 62 0.56 27.26 -22.30
N ASP A 63 0.50 28.04 -23.37
CA ASP A 63 -0.79 28.27 -24.08
C ASP A 63 -1.33 26.97 -24.68
N GLU A 64 -0.45 26.03 -25.06
CA GLU A 64 -0.89 24.71 -25.56
C GLU A 64 -1.51 23.84 -24.45
N ILE A 65 -1.23 24.10 -23.16
CA ILE A 65 -1.86 23.40 -22.02
C ILE A 65 -3.34 23.74 -21.93
N GLU A 66 -3.71 25.00 -22.18
CA GLU A 66 -5.10 25.46 -22.17
C GLU A 66 -5.95 24.88 -23.30
N ARG A 67 -5.34 24.18 -24.27
CA ARG A 67 -6.08 23.43 -25.29
C ARG A 67 -6.58 22.08 -24.79
N ASP A 68 -6.03 21.57 -23.69
CA ASP A 68 -6.57 20.38 -23.03
C ASP A 68 -7.84 20.78 -22.25
N THR A 69 -8.94 20.07 -22.52
CA THR A 69 -10.26 20.40 -21.97
C THR A 69 -10.30 20.33 -20.45
N HIS A 70 -9.58 19.37 -19.86
CA HIS A 70 -9.56 19.14 -18.42
C HIS A 70 -8.68 20.17 -17.71
N ALA A 71 -7.46 20.38 -18.22
CA ALA A 71 -6.55 21.39 -17.68
C ALA A 71 -7.18 22.79 -17.76
N TRP A 72 -7.80 23.13 -18.88
CA TRP A 72 -8.52 24.41 -19.03
C TRP A 72 -9.65 24.55 -18.01
N ALA A 73 -10.50 23.53 -17.87
CA ALA A 73 -11.61 23.55 -16.92
C ALA A 73 -11.13 23.77 -15.48
N MET A 74 -10.08 23.07 -15.05
CA MET A 74 -9.53 23.21 -13.70
C MET A 74 -8.89 24.58 -13.46
N LEU A 75 -8.14 25.11 -14.44
CA LEU A 75 -7.54 26.45 -14.35
C LEU A 75 -8.61 27.53 -14.28
N GLN A 76 -9.65 27.43 -15.11
CA GLN A 76 -10.78 28.36 -15.08
C GLN A 76 -11.55 28.28 -13.77
N LYS A 77 -11.78 27.07 -13.24
CA LYS A 77 -12.43 26.88 -11.93
C LYS A 77 -11.72 27.66 -10.84
N ARG A 78 -10.39 27.52 -10.73
CA ARG A 78 -9.58 28.24 -9.73
C ARG A 78 -9.66 29.77 -9.90
N LYS A 79 -9.54 30.28 -11.13
CA LYS A 79 -9.66 31.73 -11.41
C LYS A 79 -11.07 32.27 -11.10
N LYS A 80 -12.11 31.57 -11.55
CA LYS A 80 -13.51 32.01 -11.43
C LYS A 80 -14.03 31.98 -10.01
N VAL A 81 -13.58 31.02 -9.19
CA VAL A 81 -13.93 30.99 -7.76
C VAL A 81 -13.35 32.23 -7.03
N LEU A 82 -12.17 32.70 -7.42
CA LEU A 82 -11.62 33.94 -6.89
C LEU A 82 -12.40 35.16 -7.37
N THR A 83 -12.64 35.28 -8.69
CA THR A 83 -13.27 36.48 -9.27
C THR A 83 -14.76 36.59 -9.02
N ALA A 84 -15.43 35.50 -8.68
CA ALA A 84 -16.82 35.50 -8.24
C ALA A 84 -17.02 36.10 -6.83
N ARG A 85 -15.96 36.23 -6.02
CA ARG A 85 -16.04 36.82 -4.68
C ARG A 85 -16.15 38.34 -4.76
N GLU A 86 -16.99 38.90 -3.89
CA GLU A 86 -17.10 40.36 -3.75
C GLU A 86 -15.78 40.95 -3.25
N TRP A 87 -15.42 42.12 -3.77
CA TRP A 87 -14.24 42.86 -3.33
C TRP A 87 -14.64 44.04 -2.45
N VAL A 88 -13.80 44.33 -1.46
CA VAL A 88 -13.97 45.43 -0.52
C VAL A 88 -12.72 46.31 -0.56
N VAL A 89 -12.92 47.61 -0.33
CA VAL A 89 -11.86 48.58 -0.14
C VAL A 89 -11.95 49.07 1.29
N GLU A 90 -10.87 48.88 2.05
CA GLU A 90 -10.77 49.32 3.44
C GLU A 90 -9.79 50.50 3.56
N PRO A 91 -10.16 51.56 4.29
CA PRO A 91 -9.27 52.69 4.52
C PRO A 91 -8.06 52.29 5.38
N ALA A 92 -6.94 53.00 5.21
CA ALA A 92 -5.74 52.73 6.00
C ALA A 92 -5.90 53.09 7.47
N SER A 93 -6.74 54.09 7.77
CA SER A 93 -7.12 54.49 9.13
C SER A 93 -8.47 55.23 9.10
N ASP A 94 -9.01 55.53 10.29
CA ASP A 94 -10.23 56.35 10.43
C ASP A 94 -10.00 57.84 10.14
N ALA A 95 -8.79 58.24 9.74
CA ALA A 95 -8.51 59.62 9.37
C ALA A 95 -9.37 60.03 8.16
N PRO A 96 -10.00 61.22 8.17
CA PRO A 96 -10.88 61.65 7.06
C PRO A 96 -10.24 61.59 5.67
N ARG A 97 -8.92 61.81 5.62
CA ARG A 97 -8.13 61.80 4.38
C ARG A 97 -7.91 60.38 3.83
N ASP A 98 -7.80 59.38 4.71
CA ASP A 98 -7.64 57.98 4.33
C ASP A 98 -8.99 57.37 3.92
N VAL A 99 -10.08 57.81 4.56
CA VAL A 99 -11.45 57.50 4.14
C VAL A 99 -11.75 58.08 2.75
N GLU A 100 -11.33 59.32 2.47
CA GLU A 100 -11.45 59.92 1.14
C GLU A 100 -10.65 59.14 0.08
N ALA A 101 -9.44 58.69 0.42
CA ALA A 101 -8.62 57.86 -0.46
C ALA A 101 -9.27 56.50 -0.76
N ALA A 102 -9.88 55.86 0.24
CA ALA A 102 -10.62 54.61 0.04
C ALA A 102 -11.83 54.79 -0.90
N GLU A 103 -12.60 55.86 -0.74
CA GLU A 103 -13.75 56.14 -1.60
C GLU A 103 -13.33 56.53 -3.04
N LEU A 104 -12.21 57.25 -3.19
CA LEU A 104 -11.62 57.52 -4.50
C LEU A 104 -11.26 56.21 -5.23
N VAL A 105 -10.57 55.31 -4.55
CA VAL A 105 -10.13 54.02 -5.10
C VAL A 105 -11.35 53.15 -5.42
N ARG A 106 -12.32 53.07 -4.50
CA ARG A 106 -13.58 52.33 -4.72
C ARG A 106 -14.30 52.83 -5.97
N GLY A 107 -14.40 54.15 -6.17
CA GLY A 107 -14.99 54.74 -7.36
C GLY A 107 -14.22 54.41 -8.65
N ALA A 108 -12.89 54.49 -8.60
CA ALA A 108 -12.02 54.17 -9.73
C ALA A 108 -12.13 52.70 -10.17
N LEU A 109 -12.15 51.76 -9.21
CA LEU A 109 -12.28 50.34 -9.50
C LEU A 109 -13.67 49.98 -10.03
N LYS A 110 -14.75 50.60 -9.53
CA LYS A 110 -16.11 50.41 -10.06
C LYS A 110 -16.27 50.87 -11.51
N ALA A 111 -15.50 51.86 -11.94
CA ALA A 111 -15.54 52.37 -13.31
C ALA A 111 -14.81 51.45 -14.32
N LEU A 112 -13.97 50.54 -13.83
CA LEU A 112 -13.23 49.58 -14.65
C LEU A 112 -13.92 48.22 -14.68
N PRO A 113 -13.67 47.39 -15.70
CA PRO A 113 -14.02 45.96 -15.69
C PRO A 113 -13.07 45.20 -14.75
N PHE A 114 -13.12 45.50 -13.45
CA PHE A 114 -12.13 45.08 -12.47
C PHE A 114 -11.99 43.55 -12.37
N ASP A 115 -13.10 42.82 -12.42
CA ASP A 115 -13.06 41.34 -12.40
C ASP A 115 -12.31 40.77 -13.61
N ARG A 116 -12.51 41.34 -14.81
CA ARG A 116 -11.78 40.93 -16.01
C ARG A 116 -10.28 41.24 -15.87
N VAL A 117 -9.93 42.41 -15.34
CA VAL A 117 -8.53 42.77 -15.09
C VAL A 117 -7.88 41.80 -14.10
N CYS A 118 -8.59 41.41 -13.04
CA CYS A 118 -8.12 40.38 -12.11
C CYS A 118 -7.92 39.04 -12.82
N GLU A 119 -8.87 38.59 -13.65
CA GLU A 119 -8.74 37.35 -14.43
C GLU A 119 -7.53 37.36 -15.36
N ASP A 120 -7.32 38.46 -16.08
CA ASP A 120 -6.19 38.61 -17.00
C ASP A 120 -4.84 38.63 -16.24
N LEU A 121 -4.80 39.22 -15.04
CA LEU A 121 -3.60 39.15 -14.18
C LEU A 121 -3.36 37.73 -13.63
N LEU A 122 -4.42 36.97 -13.34
CA LEU A 122 -4.32 35.59 -12.86
C LEU A 122 -3.78 34.61 -13.91
N ASP A 123 -3.56 35.02 -15.16
CA ASP A 123 -2.73 34.24 -16.10
C ASP A 123 -1.32 33.96 -15.57
N ALA A 124 -0.84 34.77 -14.61
CA ALA A 124 0.38 34.51 -13.88
C ALA A 124 0.39 33.15 -13.17
N THR A 125 -0.77 32.60 -12.76
CA THR A 125 -0.81 31.29 -12.08
C THR A 125 -0.30 30.17 -13.00
N LEU A 126 -0.56 30.26 -14.31
CA LEU A 126 -0.08 29.28 -15.29
C LEU A 126 1.36 29.59 -15.73
N LYS A 127 1.66 30.84 -16.07
CA LYS A 127 2.92 31.24 -16.73
C LYS A 127 4.01 31.78 -15.81
N GLY A 128 3.69 32.02 -14.54
CA GLY A 128 4.57 32.63 -13.53
C GLY A 128 4.41 34.14 -13.39
N PHE A 129 4.03 34.86 -14.45
CA PHE A 129 3.78 36.30 -14.39
C PHE A 129 2.76 36.78 -15.42
N ALA A 130 2.20 37.97 -15.20
CA ALA A 130 1.32 38.67 -16.13
C ALA A 130 1.60 40.18 -16.09
N VAL A 131 1.45 40.85 -17.23
CA VAL A 131 1.75 42.29 -17.36
C VAL A 131 0.56 43.00 -17.99
N SER A 132 0.08 44.05 -17.31
CA SER A 132 -1.07 44.85 -17.74
C SER A 132 -0.71 46.33 -17.77
N GLU A 133 -0.94 47.00 -18.89
CA GLU A 133 -0.68 48.42 -19.09
C GLU A 133 -1.88 49.28 -18.64
N ILE A 134 -1.62 50.32 -17.87
CA ILE A 134 -2.61 51.30 -17.44
C ILE A 134 -2.63 52.47 -18.44
N VAL A 135 -3.79 52.79 -18.97
CA VAL A 135 -4.03 54.02 -19.73
C VAL A 135 -4.66 55.04 -18.79
N TRP A 136 -3.87 56.03 -18.39
CA TRP A 136 -4.31 57.12 -17.51
C TRP A 136 -5.05 58.19 -18.29
N ALA A 137 -6.14 58.69 -17.73
CA ALA A 137 -6.85 59.86 -18.23
C ALA A 137 -7.13 60.84 -17.09
N ARG A 138 -7.21 62.13 -17.45
CA ARG A 138 -7.64 63.17 -16.52
C ARG A 138 -9.16 63.29 -16.57
N GLN A 139 -9.82 62.95 -15.47
CA GLN A 139 -11.27 63.07 -15.29
C GLN A 139 -11.56 64.23 -14.33
N GLY A 140 -11.80 65.42 -14.88
CA GLY A 140 -11.95 66.65 -14.10
C GLY A 140 -10.65 67.04 -13.37
N SER A 141 -10.72 67.13 -12.03
CA SER A 141 -9.54 67.41 -11.18
C SER A 141 -8.74 66.16 -10.80
N ARG A 142 -9.22 64.96 -11.15
CA ARG A 142 -8.61 63.68 -10.76
C ARG A 142 -7.91 63.00 -11.94
N ILE A 143 -6.86 62.24 -11.66
CA ILE A 143 -6.15 61.38 -12.61
C ILE A 143 -6.52 59.93 -12.29
N LEU A 144 -7.22 59.27 -13.20
CA LEU A 144 -7.77 57.93 -12.99
C LEU A 144 -7.43 57.02 -14.17
N PRO A 145 -7.37 55.69 -13.96
CA PRO A 145 -7.23 54.74 -15.04
C PRO A 145 -8.49 54.75 -15.91
N GLU A 146 -8.34 54.99 -17.21
CA GLU A 146 -9.43 54.89 -18.20
C GLU A 146 -9.66 53.44 -18.62
N ARG A 147 -8.57 52.70 -18.86
CA ARG A 147 -8.59 51.28 -19.19
C ARG A 147 -7.28 50.62 -18.79
N ILE A 148 -7.34 49.32 -18.54
CA ILE A 148 -6.19 48.47 -18.27
C ILE A 148 -6.15 47.39 -19.35
N VAL A 149 -4.99 47.19 -19.98
CA VAL A 149 -4.81 46.27 -21.12
C VAL A 149 -3.72 45.27 -20.82
N THR A 150 -4.06 43.99 -20.87
CA THR A 150 -3.07 42.92 -20.71
C THR A 150 -2.35 42.64 -22.02
N HIS A 151 -1.04 42.44 -21.91
CA HIS A 151 -0.16 42.17 -23.05
C HIS A 151 0.45 40.77 -22.94
N ASP A 152 0.87 40.22 -24.07
CA ASP A 152 1.58 38.94 -24.13
C ASP A 152 2.89 39.02 -23.33
N GLN A 153 3.05 38.09 -22.37
CA GLN A 153 4.19 38.02 -21.46
C GLN A 153 5.54 37.92 -22.18
N ARG A 154 5.58 37.29 -23.36
CA ARG A 154 6.82 37.08 -24.14
C ARG A 154 7.44 38.38 -24.65
N ARG A 155 6.69 39.48 -24.58
CA ARG A 155 7.18 40.81 -24.96
C ARG A 155 7.98 41.46 -23.84
N PHE A 156 8.04 40.88 -22.65
CA PHE A 156 8.68 41.47 -21.49
C PHE A 156 9.85 40.63 -20.99
N ALA A 157 10.90 41.32 -20.54
CA ALA A 157 12.03 40.74 -19.84
C ALA A 157 12.32 41.56 -18.57
N PHE A 158 13.19 41.08 -17.69
CA PHE A 158 13.50 41.77 -16.42
C PHE A 158 14.98 42.13 -16.28
N ASP A 159 15.25 43.31 -15.72
CA ASP A 159 16.61 43.76 -15.37
C ASP A 159 17.08 43.23 -13.99
N GLU A 160 18.29 43.60 -13.59
CA GLU A 160 18.90 43.28 -12.29
C GLU A 160 18.14 43.81 -11.06
N GLN A 161 17.26 44.80 -11.23
CA GLN A 161 16.37 45.32 -10.19
C GLN A 161 14.97 44.71 -10.25
N TRP A 162 14.78 43.64 -11.05
CA TRP A 162 13.50 42.99 -11.30
C TRP A 162 12.44 43.92 -11.91
N ARG A 163 12.87 44.97 -12.62
CA ARG A 163 11.98 45.89 -13.33
C ARG A 163 11.70 45.36 -14.74
N PRO A 164 10.44 45.45 -15.20
CA PRO A 164 10.07 44.99 -16.54
C PRO A 164 10.67 45.91 -17.62
N ARG A 165 11.19 45.29 -18.67
CA ARG A 165 11.65 45.93 -19.91
C ARG A 165 10.86 45.37 -21.09
N LEU A 166 10.57 46.21 -22.09
CA LEU A 166 9.79 45.81 -23.26
C LEU A 166 10.71 45.46 -24.43
N LEU A 167 10.60 44.22 -24.91
CA LEU A 167 11.28 43.78 -26.12
C LEU A 167 10.63 44.39 -27.35
N THR A 168 11.45 45.01 -28.20
CA THR A 168 11.03 45.61 -29.48
C THR A 168 11.89 45.05 -30.59
N TRP A 169 11.45 45.16 -31.85
CA TRP A 169 12.24 44.73 -33.00
C TRP A 169 13.64 45.38 -33.07
N SER A 170 13.77 46.62 -32.59
CA SER A 170 15.04 47.35 -32.53
C SER A 170 15.93 46.93 -31.35
N ASN A 171 15.34 46.39 -30.27
CA ASN A 171 16.07 45.90 -29.10
C ASN A 171 15.45 44.60 -28.57
N MET A 172 15.65 43.51 -29.32
CA MET A 172 15.12 42.17 -29.04
C MET A 172 15.82 41.46 -27.88
N ARG A 173 17.01 41.92 -27.46
CA ARG A 173 17.83 41.23 -26.45
C ARG A 173 17.70 41.87 -25.08
N GLU A 174 17.86 43.20 -25.00
CA GLU A 174 17.83 43.90 -23.71
C GLU A 174 16.46 44.55 -23.44
N GLY A 175 15.71 44.89 -24.48
CA GLY A 175 14.48 45.65 -24.36
C GLY A 175 14.69 47.13 -24.04
N ILE A 176 13.60 47.89 -24.02
CA ILE A 176 13.58 49.31 -23.61
C ILE A 176 13.02 49.44 -22.20
N ASP A 177 13.48 50.47 -21.48
CA ASP A 177 12.95 50.79 -20.16
C ASP A 177 11.50 51.27 -20.25
N LEU A 178 10.69 50.83 -19.30
CA LEU A 178 9.29 51.20 -19.21
C LEU A 178 9.10 52.45 -18.35
N PRO A 179 8.16 53.35 -18.70
CA PRO A 179 7.82 54.48 -17.85
C PRO A 179 7.31 54.04 -16.47
N GLU A 180 7.65 54.80 -15.43
CA GLU A 180 7.15 54.55 -14.08
C GLU A 180 5.61 54.65 -14.01
N ARG A 181 5.00 53.86 -13.12
CA ARG A 181 3.54 53.88 -12.85
C ARG A 181 2.65 53.58 -14.07
N LYS A 182 3.18 52.85 -15.06
CA LYS A 182 2.49 52.56 -16.32
C LYS A 182 2.07 51.10 -16.50
N PHE A 183 2.82 50.15 -15.94
CA PHE A 183 2.57 48.71 -16.11
C PHE A 183 2.44 48.03 -14.75
N ILE A 184 1.37 47.28 -14.58
CA ILE A 184 1.15 46.37 -13.45
C ILE A 184 1.83 45.05 -13.78
N VAL A 185 2.71 44.58 -12.90
CA VAL A 185 3.33 43.25 -13.01
C VAL A 185 2.87 42.39 -11.85
N HIS A 186 2.10 41.35 -12.16
CA HIS A 186 1.71 40.33 -11.20
C HIS A 186 2.60 39.10 -11.37
N ARG A 187 3.12 38.55 -10.27
CA ARG A 187 4.06 37.42 -10.27
C ARG A 187 3.56 36.35 -9.32
N HIS A 188 3.71 35.09 -9.71
CA HIS A 188 3.28 33.90 -9.00
C HIS A 188 4.41 32.87 -8.91
N GLY A 189 4.57 32.23 -7.76
CA GLY A 189 5.59 31.19 -7.57
C GLY A 189 7.03 31.72 -7.67
N VAL A 190 7.30 32.94 -7.22
CA VAL A 190 8.65 33.53 -7.21
C VAL A 190 9.54 32.73 -6.26
N GLN A 191 10.63 32.17 -6.79
CA GLN A 191 11.64 31.42 -6.03
C GLN A 191 13.01 32.06 -6.22
N GLY A 192 13.67 32.41 -5.11
CA GLY A 192 14.97 33.09 -5.14
C GLY A 192 14.92 34.40 -5.93
N ASN A 193 15.95 34.65 -6.75
CA ASN A 193 16.09 35.86 -7.54
C ASN A 193 15.42 35.79 -8.93
N ASN A 194 14.50 34.84 -9.18
CA ASN A 194 13.79 34.70 -10.47
C ASN A 194 12.55 35.60 -10.56
N PRO A 195 12.57 36.72 -11.32
CA PRO A 195 11.42 37.63 -11.43
C PRO A 195 10.26 37.07 -12.25
N TYR A 196 10.50 36.07 -13.10
CA TYR A 196 9.47 35.49 -13.96
C TYR A 196 8.51 34.59 -13.18
N GLY A 197 8.90 34.16 -11.97
CA GLY A 197 8.17 33.16 -11.20
C GLY A 197 8.23 31.76 -11.83
N LEU A 198 7.62 30.80 -11.14
CA LEU A 198 7.40 29.44 -11.60
C LEU A 198 5.91 29.13 -11.49
N GLY A 199 5.19 29.36 -12.59
CA GLY A 199 3.77 29.03 -12.69
C GLY A 199 3.51 27.53 -12.71
N LEU A 200 2.23 27.15 -12.64
CA LEU A 200 1.78 25.76 -12.70
C LEU A 200 2.14 25.08 -14.04
N GLY A 201 2.38 25.86 -15.11
CA GLY A 201 2.72 25.36 -16.43
C GLY A 201 3.96 24.45 -16.44
N THR A 202 4.96 24.72 -15.59
CA THR A 202 6.16 23.88 -15.48
C THR A 202 5.85 22.46 -15.03
N ARG A 203 4.82 22.30 -14.16
CA ARG A 203 4.36 21.00 -13.66
C ARG A 203 3.32 20.36 -14.58
N LEU A 204 2.42 21.16 -15.14
CA LEU A 204 1.32 20.70 -15.99
C LEU A 204 1.73 20.28 -17.40
N PHE A 205 2.89 20.74 -17.88
CA PHE A 205 3.39 20.40 -19.21
C PHE A 205 3.48 18.88 -19.43
N TRP A 206 4.05 18.14 -18.46
CA TRP A 206 4.26 16.69 -18.58
C TRP A 206 2.96 15.88 -18.55
N PRO A 207 2.05 16.06 -17.56
CA PRO A 207 0.76 15.39 -17.56
C PRO A 207 -0.04 15.60 -18.84
N VAL A 208 -0.11 16.84 -19.34
CA VAL A 208 -0.87 17.15 -20.56
C VAL A 208 -0.23 16.54 -21.81
N LEU A 209 1.10 16.56 -21.91
CA LEU A 209 1.82 15.91 -23.00
C LEU A 209 1.53 14.40 -23.01
N PHE A 210 1.69 13.72 -21.87
CA PHE A 210 1.46 12.28 -21.78
C PHE A 210 0.00 11.90 -22.01
N LYS A 211 -0.94 12.71 -21.53
CA LYS A 211 -2.36 12.54 -21.84
C LYS A 211 -2.63 12.64 -23.33
N ARG A 212 -2.13 13.68 -24.02
CA ARG A 212 -2.31 13.87 -25.47
C ARG A 212 -1.75 12.71 -26.28
N GLU A 213 -0.54 12.25 -25.95
CA GLU A 213 0.05 11.07 -26.58
C GLU A 213 -0.76 9.81 -26.26
N GLY A 214 -1.24 9.66 -25.02
CA GLY A 214 -2.12 8.57 -24.59
C GLY A 214 -3.42 8.50 -25.40
N VAL A 215 -4.06 9.65 -25.66
CA VAL A 215 -5.25 9.73 -26.51
C VAL A 215 -4.91 9.32 -27.95
N ALA A 216 -3.77 9.77 -28.49
CA ALA A 216 -3.33 9.36 -29.81
C ALA A 216 -3.14 7.84 -29.89
N PHE A 217 -2.49 7.22 -28.90
CA PHE A 217 -2.36 5.76 -28.81
C PHE A 217 -3.71 5.06 -28.67
N TRP A 218 -4.64 5.62 -27.89
CA TRP A 218 -5.97 5.05 -27.72
C TRP A 218 -6.77 5.09 -29.02
N LEU A 219 -6.71 6.18 -29.78
CA LEU A 219 -7.35 6.28 -31.10
C LEU A 219 -6.74 5.28 -32.10
N HIS A 220 -5.41 5.14 -32.14
CA HIS A 220 -4.75 4.13 -32.97
C HIS A 220 -5.13 2.70 -32.55
N PHE A 221 -5.27 2.47 -31.26
CA PHE A 221 -5.76 1.20 -30.72
C PHE A 221 -7.20 0.93 -31.16
N ALA A 222 -8.10 1.90 -30.97
CA ALA A 222 -9.50 1.80 -31.36
C ALA A 222 -9.65 1.54 -32.86
N GLU A 223 -8.82 2.17 -33.72
CA GLU A 223 -8.81 1.91 -35.16
C GLU A 223 -8.43 0.46 -35.48
N LYS A 224 -7.37 -0.07 -34.86
CA LYS A 224 -6.94 -1.47 -35.07
C LYS A 224 -7.95 -2.48 -34.52
N PHE A 225 -8.65 -2.14 -33.45
CA PHE A 225 -9.69 -2.99 -32.86
C PHE A 225 -10.97 -2.98 -33.69
N ALA A 226 -11.34 -1.83 -34.26
CA ALA A 226 -12.49 -1.71 -35.15
C ALA A 226 -12.24 -2.31 -36.55
N GLY A 227 -10.98 -2.43 -36.97
CA GLY A 227 -10.58 -3.03 -38.24
C GLY A 227 -9.46 -4.06 -38.08
N PRO A 228 -9.78 -5.30 -37.63
CA PRO A 228 -8.78 -6.33 -37.43
C PRO A 228 -8.05 -6.65 -38.73
N THR A 229 -6.73 -6.83 -38.65
CA THR A 229 -5.92 -7.20 -39.81
C THR A 229 -6.33 -8.58 -40.29
N VAL A 230 -6.85 -8.67 -41.50
CA VAL A 230 -7.24 -9.93 -42.12
C VAL A 230 -6.04 -10.55 -42.80
N VAL A 231 -5.70 -11.78 -42.42
CA VAL A 231 -4.63 -12.56 -43.05
C VAL A 231 -5.25 -13.70 -43.83
N GLY A 232 -4.97 -13.76 -45.13
CA GLY A 232 -5.29 -14.88 -46.00
C GLY A 232 -4.05 -15.74 -46.23
N GLU A 233 -4.12 -17.00 -45.85
CA GLU A 233 -3.06 -17.99 -46.05
C GLU A 233 -3.30 -18.73 -47.37
N THR A 234 -2.34 -18.66 -48.30
CA THR A 234 -2.40 -19.37 -49.59
C THR A 234 -1.35 -20.48 -49.68
N PRO A 235 -1.64 -21.61 -50.35
CA PRO A 235 -0.67 -22.67 -50.59
C PRO A 235 0.54 -22.19 -51.41
N TYR A 236 1.72 -22.73 -51.10
CA TYR A 236 2.97 -22.40 -51.79
C TYR A 236 2.90 -22.82 -53.28
N GLY A 237 3.12 -21.88 -54.21
CA GLY A 237 3.06 -22.12 -55.66
C GLY A 237 1.85 -21.52 -56.41
N THR A 238 0.99 -20.75 -55.74
CA THR A 238 -0.13 -20.03 -56.38
C THR A 238 0.35 -18.90 -57.31
N MET A 239 -0.32 -18.71 -58.46
CA MET A 239 0.03 -17.66 -59.42
C MET A 239 -0.21 -16.26 -58.85
N THR A 240 0.63 -15.30 -59.25
CA THR A 240 0.65 -13.91 -58.73
C THR A 240 -0.64 -13.13 -59.00
N GLU A 241 -1.44 -13.56 -59.97
CA GLU A 241 -2.71 -12.94 -60.34
C GLU A 241 -3.86 -13.34 -59.41
N GLU A 242 -3.91 -14.60 -58.99
CA GLU A 242 -4.87 -15.08 -57.98
C GLU A 242 -4.60 -14.48 -56.60
N GLN A 243 -3.31 -14.31 -56.24
CA GLN A 243 -2.91 -13.61 -55.02
C GLN A 243 -3.35 -12.14 -55.03
N ARG A 244 -3.28 -11.47 -56.19
CA ARG A 244 -3.78 -10.09 -56.36
C ARG A 244 -5.29 -10.00 -56.23
N LYS A 245 -6.03 -10.96 -56.78
CA LYS A 245 -7.48 -11.06 -56.66
C LYS A 245 -7.91 -11.30 -55.20
N LEU A 246 -7.25 -12.23 -54.51
CA LEU A 246 -7.48 -12.49 -53.09
C LEU A 246 -7.15 -11.26 -52.23
N LEU A 247 -6.04 -10.57 -52.49
CA LEU A 247 -5.71 -9.32 -51.78
C LEU A 247 -6.76 -8.22 -52.02
N GLY A 248 -7.33 -8.15 -53.23
CA GLY A 248 -8.48 -7.28 -53.54
C GLY A 248 -9.69 -7.63 -52.68
N THR A 249 -10.08 -8.91 -52.67
CA THR A 249 -11.17 -9.42 -51.82
C THR A 249 -10.93 -9.16 -50.33
N LEU A 250 -9.70 -9.35 -49.83
CA LEU A 250 -9.30 -9.10 -48.45
C LEU A 250 -9.40 -7.61 -48.06
N ARG A 251 -9.19 -6.68 -49.00
CA ARG A 251 -9.37 -5.24 -48.76
C ARG A 251 -10.83 -4.85 -48.59
N ASP A 252 -11.74 -5.53 -49.31
CA ASP A 252 -13.19 -5.28 -49.24
C ASP A 252 -13.81 -5.79 -47.93
N ILE A 253 -13.18 -6.76 -47.25
CA ILE A 253 -13.61 -7.30 -45.95
C ILE A 253 -13.70 -6.24 -44.86
N ARG A 254 -12.90 -5.15 -44.96
CA ARG A 254 -12.95 -4.04 -44.00
C ARG A 254 -14.31 -3.33 -43.98
N THR A 255 -15.09 -3.43 -45.05
CA THR A 255 -16.38 -2.74 -45.21
C THR A 255 -17.55 -3.67 -45.51
N SER A 256 -17.27 -4.94 -45.87
CA SER A 256 -18.27 -5.91 -46.31
C SER A 256 -18.55 -6.97 -45.26
N SER A 257 -19.83 -7.25 -44.97
CA SER A 257 -20.27 -8.17 -43.93
C SER A 257 -20.15 -9.66 -44.29
N ALA A 258 -19.94 -10.00 -45.57
CA ALA A 258 -19.83 -11.37 -46.05
C ALA A 258 -18.90 -11.45 -47.27
N VAL A 259 -18.12 -12.52 -47.38
CA VAL A 259 -17.04 -12.65 -48.37
C VAL A 259 -16.94 -14.11 -48.80
N VAL A 260 -16.77 -14.34 -50.10
CA VAL A 260 -16.60 -15.70 -50.68
C VAL A 260 -15.12 -15.96 -50.91
N VAL A 261 -14.60 -17.05 -50.33
CA VAL A 261 -13.21 -17.50 -50.51
C VAL A 261 -13.14 -18.92 -51.08
N PRO A 262 -12.14 -19.23 -51.94
CA PRO A 262 -11.96 -20.58 -52.48
C PRO A 262 -11.68 -21.62 -51.39
N VAL A 263 -12.21 -22.83 -51.59
CA VAL A 263 -12.05 -23.97 -50.66
C VAL A 263 -10.55 -24.28 -50.50
N GLY A 264 -10.04 -24.21 -49.27
CA GLY A 264 -8.63 -24.43 -48.93
C GLY A 264 -7.81 -23.18 -48.59
N THR A 265 -8.41 -21.97 -48.62
CA THR A 265 -7.76 -20.72 -48.18
C THR A 265 -8.16 -20.40 -46.73
N GLY A 266 -7.20 -20.38 -45.81
CA GLY A 266 -7.45 -20.00 -44.41
C GLY A 266 -7.50 -18.48 -44.27
N VAL A 267 -8.65 -17.92 -43.88
CA VAL A 267 -8.78 -16.49 -43.56
C VAL A 267 -8.93 -16.36 -42.05
N ARG A 268 -8.02 -15.64 -41.41
CA ARG A 268 -8.08 -15.38 -39.97
C ARG A 268 -7.88 -13.90 -39.65
N PHE A 269 -8.59 -13.44 -38.64
CA PHE A 269 -8.32 -12.15 -38.03
C PHE A 269 -7.11 -12.28 -37.10
N LEU A 270 -6.14 -11.39 -37.26
CA LEU A 270 -4.97 -11.38 -36.40
C LEU A 270 -5.28 -10.49 -35.20
N GLU A 271 -5.88 -11.08 -34.17
CA GLU A 271 -6.16 -10.41 -32.91
C GLU A 271 -4.88 -10.30 -32.07
N ALA A 272 -4.59 -9.10 -31.57
CA ALA A 272 -3.53 -8.91 -30.59
C ALA A 272 -4.02 -9.40 -29.23
N ALA A 273 -3.72 -10.65 -28.87
CA ALA A 273 -3.98 -11.17 -27.54
C ALA A 273 -3.27 -10.29 -26.49
N ARG A 274 -4.05 -9.61 -25.63
CA ARG A 274 -3.53 -8.89 -24.47
C ARG A 274 -4.32 -9.24 -23.21
N SER A 275 -3.57 -9.68 -22.20
CA SER A 275 -4.01 -10.15 -20.88
C SER A 275 -3.76 -9.12 -19.77
N GLY A 276 -3.84 -7.82 -20.08
CA GLY A 276 -3.63 -6.74 -19.12
C GLY A 276 -4.94 -6.12 -18.66
N SER A 277 -5.12 -5.94 -17.35
CA SER A 277 -6.31 -5.31 -16.74
C SER A 277 -6.35 -3.78 -16.85
N VAL A 278 -5.25 -3.13 -17.27
CA VAL A 278 -5.16 -1.67 -17.35
C VAL A 278 -5.59 -1.20 -18.74
N THR A 279 -6.66 -0.41 -18.79
CA THR A 279 -7.16 0.16 -20.05
C THR A 279 -6.49 1.49 -20.37
N TYR A 280 -6.52 1.90 -21.65
CA TYR A 280 -6.10 3.25 -22.03
C TYR A 280 -6.95 4.33 -21.34
N GLN A 281 -8.21 4.03 -21.05
CA GLN A 281 -9.09 4.94 -20.31
C GLN A 281 -8.59 5.15 -18.88
N ASP A 282 -8.18 4.09 -18.18
CA ASP A 282 -7.59 4.20 -16.83
C ASP A 282 -6.32 5.06 -16.82
N PHE A 283 -5.48 4.92 -17.85
CA PHE A 283 -4.29 5.76 -18.03
C PHE A 283 -4.64 7.24 -18.22
N LEU A 284 -5.67 7.54 -19.01
CA LEU A 284 -6.13 8.93 -19.21
C LEU A 284 -6.74 9.51 -17.93
N THR A 285 -7.60 8.76 -17.25
CA THR A 285 -8.19 9.15 -15.96
C THR A 285 -7.11 9.40 -14.90
N TYR A 286 -6.04 8.62 -14.89
CA TYR A 286 -4.90 8.87 -13.99
C TYR A 286 -4.29 10.27 -14.23
N TRP A 287 -4.04 10.65 -15.48
CA TRP A 287 -3.47 11.97 -15.79
C TRP A 287 -4.44 13.12 -15.53
N ASP A 288 -5.74 12.93 -15.77
CA ASP A 288 -6.76 13.91 -15.40
C ASP A 288 -6.78 14.15 -13.89
N LYS A 289 -6.67 13.09 -13.07
CA LYS A 289 -6.53 13.22 -11.61
C LYS A 289 -5.27 13.98 -11.21
N GLN A 290 -4.11 13.71 -11.82
CA GLN A 290 -2.87 14.45 -11.53
C GLN A 290 -2.98 15.93 -11.89
N ILE A 291 -3.65 16.26 -12.99
CA ILE A 291 -3.92 17.65 -13.39
C ILE A 291 -4.82 18.35 -12.34
N SER A 292 -5.90 17.69 -11.90
CA SER A 292 -6.79 18.24 -10.87
C SER A 292 -6.06 18.48 -9.54
N ILE A 293 -5.23 17.53 -9.08
CA ILE A 293 -4.42 17.69 -7.86
C ILE A 293 -3.50 18.90 -7.99
N CYS A 294 -2.81 19.04 -9.13
CA CYS A 294 -1.86 20.13 -9.35
C CYS A 294 -2.52 21.51 -9.35
N VAL A 295 -3.73 21.63 -9.91
CA VAL A 295 -4.41 22.92 -10.06
C VAL A 295 -5.28 23.27 -8.86
N THR A 296 -6.09 22.32 -8.40
CA THR A 296 -7.16 22.53 -7.41
C THR A 296 -6.89 21.87 -6.06
N GLY A 297 -5.84 21.06 -5.94
CA GLY A 297 -5.50 20.33 -4.71
C GLY A 297 -6.38 19.11 -4.44
N GLU A 298 -7.35 18.80 -5.31
CA GLU A 298 -8.34 17.74 -5.14
C GLU A 298 -8.65 17.02 -6.47
N THR A 299 -9.35 15.90 -6.40
CA THR A 299 -9.71 15.06 -7.57
C THR A 299 -11.20 14.79 -7.73
N LEU A 300 -12.02 15.01 -6.70
CA LEU A 300 -13.33 14.37 -6.57
C LEU A 300 -14.48 15.19 -7.17
N THR A 301 -14.39 16.52 -7.22
CA THR A 301 -15.53 17.34 -7.68
C THR A 301 -15.85 17.20 -9.17
N THR A 302 -14.91 16.62 -9.95
CA THR A 302 -15.08 16.40 -11.40
C THR A 302 -15.33 14.92 -11.75
N ASP A 303 -14.89 13.99 -10.88
CA ASP A 303 -15.01 12.52 -11.04
C ASP A 303 -15.95 11.91 -9.97
N ILE A 304 -17.20 12.39 -9.88
CA ILE A 304 -18.20 11.75 -9.01
C ILE A 304 -18.64 10.44 -9.70
N GLY A 305 -18.11 9.31 -9.22
CA GLY A 305 -18.76 8.01 -9.38
C GLY A 305 -19.92 7.83 -8.39
N ASP A 306 -20.67 6.73 -8.51
CA ASP A 306 -21.89 6.40 -7.74
C ASP A 306 -21.72 6.30 -6.19
N THR A 307 -20.55 6.59 -5.64
CA THR A 307 -20.17 6.41 -4.22
C THR A 307 -19.50 7.65 -3.60
N GLY A 308 -19.92 8.87 -3.95
CA GLY A 308 -19.43 10.09 -3.30
C GLY A 308 -20.11 10.37 -1.95
N SER A 309 -19.36 10.39 -0.85
CA SER A 309 -19.85 10.85 0.45
C SER A 309 -19.85 12.39 0.52
N ARG A 310 -20.89 12.98 1.11
CA ARG A 310 -21.03 14.44 1.27
C ARG A 310 -19.82 15.06 2.01
N ALA A 311 -19.28 14.34 2.99
CA ALA A 311 -18.11 14.78 3.74
C ALA A 311 -16.84 14.87 2.88
N ALA A 312 -16.63 13.95 1.94
CA ALA A 312 -15.49 14.02 1.03
C ALA A 312 -15.60 15.24 0.11
N SER A 313 -16.76 15.47 -0.52
CA SER A 313 -16.98 16.67 -1.36
C SER A 313 -16.76 17.98 -0.61
N GLU A 314 -17.12 18.04 0.67
CA GLU A 314 -16.90 19.20 1.54
C GLU A 314 -15.39 19.44 1.78
N THR A 315 -14.60 18.42 2.15
CA THR A 315 -13.14 18.58 2.36
C THR A 315 -12.39 19.03 1.09
N HIS A 316 -12.87 18.62 -0.08
CA HIS A 316 -12.29 19.04 -1.36
C HIS A 316 -12.58 20.51 -1.70
N ALA A 317 -13.76 21.01 -1.33
CA ALA A 317 -14.08 22.43 -1.47
C ALA A 317 -13.16 23.31 -0.61
N ASP A 318 -12.83 22.86 0.62
CA ASP A 318 -11.94 23.58 1.53
C ASP A 318 -10.51 23.69 0.98
N MET A 319 -9.98 22.63 0.35
CA MET A 319 -8.65 22.66 -0.28
C MET A 319 -8.58 23.66 -1.44
N LEU A 320 -9.60 23.69 -2.30
CA LEU A 320 -9.67 24.69 -3.38
C LEU A 320 -9.78 26.11 -2.82
N ALA A 321 -10.60 26.32 -1.79
CA ALA A 321 -10.76 27.61 -1.15
C ALA A 321 -9.43 28.14 -0.59
N MET A 322 -8.64 27.29 0.07
CA MET A 322 -7.32 27.64 0.59
C MET A 322 -6.35 28.10 -0.51
N LEU A 323 -6.31 27.41 -1.65
CA LEU A 323 -5.47 27.80 -2.79
C LEU A 323 -5.92 29.12 -3.41
N VAL A 324 -7.23 29.32 -3.53
CA VAL A 324 -7.83 30.55 -4.04
C VAL A 324 -7.56 31.74 -3.11
N ASP A 325 -7.58 31.52 -1.80
CA ASP A 325 -7.24 32.55 -0.81
C ASP A 325 -5.80 33.02 -0.99
N GLY A 326 -4.86 32.09 -1.14
CA GLY A 326 -3.45 32.43 -1.39
C GLY A 326 -3.22 33.22 -2.68
N ASP A 327 -3.92 32.86 -3.76
CA ASP A 327 -3.88 33.63 -5.01
C ASP A 327 -4.50 35.03 -4.84
N GLY A 328 -5.58 35.13 -4.07
CA GLY A 328 -6.28 36.37 -3.75
C GLY A 328 -5.44 37.34 -2.94
N ASP A 329 -4.75 36.85 -1.90
CA ASP A 329 -3.85 37.66 -1.07
C ASP A 329 -2.70 38.24 -1.93
N LEU A 330 -2.07 37.41 -2.77
CA LEU A 330 -0.98 37.83 -3.67
C LEU A 330 -1.42 38.86 -4.73
N LEU A 331 -2.62 38.68 -5.29
CA LEU A 331 -3.21 39.64 -6.23
C LEU A 331 -3.54 40.97 -5.55
N SER A 332 -4.07 40.91 -4.33
CA SER A 332 -4.42 42.07 -3.51
C SER A 332 -3.18 42.90 -3.19
N ASP A 333 -2.08 42.26 -2.79
CA ASP A 333 -0.80 42.93 -2.54
C ASP A 333 -0.26 43.61 -3.81
N THR A 334 -0.28 42.90 -4.94
CA THR A 334 0.16 43.45 -6.23
C THR A 334 -0.64 44.70 -6.60
N LEU A 335 -1.97 44.64 -6.48
CA LEU A 335 -2.85 45.77 -6.80
C LEU A 335 -2.65 46.93 -5.82
N ARG A 336 -2.42 46.63 -4.53
CA ARG A 336 -2.17 47.65 -3.51
C ARG A 336 -0.87 48.41 -3.77
N GLU A 337 0.23 47.69 -3.96
CA GLU A 337 1.56 48.27 -4.17
C GLU A 337 1.67 49.09 -5.46
N GLN A 338 0.98 48.65 -6.51
CA GLN A 338 1.09 49.24 -7.84
C GLN A 338 -0.12 50.14 -8.12
N LEU A 339 -1.26 49.54 -8.48
CA LEU A 339 -2.42 50.31 -8.96
C LEU A 339 -2.97 51.30 -7.92
N VAL A 340 -3.24 50.83 -6.71
CA VAL A 340 -3.90 51.64 -5.66
C VAL A 340 -2.98 52.74 -5.17
N THR A 341 -1.71 52.41 -4.87
CA THR A 341 -0.71 53.39 -4.48
C THR A 341 -0.56 54.49 -5.54
N TRP A 342 -0.52 54.14 -6.83
CA TRP A 342 -0.41 55.14 -7.90
C TRP A 342 -1.66 56.03 -8.02
N ILE A 343 -2.86 55.46 -7.86
CA ILE A 343 -4.12 56.24 -7.84
C ILE A 343 -4.09 57.25 -6.68
N VAL A 344 -3.71 56.81 -5.47
CA VAL A 344 -3.65 57.69 -4.30
C VAL A 344 -2.58 58.77 -4.50
N ASP A 345 -1.38 58.41 -4.92
CA ASP A 345 -0.29 59.38 -5.11
C ASP A 345 -0.63 60.48 -6.12
N TYR A 346 -1.33 60.16 -7.21
CA TYR A 346 -1.69 61.15 -8.23
C TYR A 346 -2.77 62.15 -7.77
N ASN A 347 -3.61 61.77 -6.80
CA ASN A 347 -4.80 62.53 -6.44
C ASN A 347 -4.74 63.09 -5.00
N LEU A 348 -4.20 62.32 -4.07
CA LEU A 348 -4.16 62.57 -2.62
C LEU A 348 -2.78 62.21 -2.06
N PRO A 349 -1.70 62.92 -2.44
CA PRO A 349 -0.36 62.60 -1.96
C PRO A 349 -0.26 62.73 -0.43
N GLY A 350 0.31 61.71 0.20
CA GLY A 350 0.49 61.61 1.65
C GLY A 350 -0.73 61.09 2.43
N ALA A 351 -1.80 60.65 1.75
CA ALA A 351 -2.85 59.84 2.38
C ALA A 351 -2.39 58.38 2.54
N GLY A 352 -2.94 57.68 3.53
CA GLY A 352 -2.71 56.25 3.70
C GLY A 352 -3.29 55.44 2.55
N VAL A 353 -2.54 54.40 2.12
CA VAL A 353 -2.94 53.56 0.98
C VAL A 353 -3.99 52.54 1.43
N PRO A 354 -5.22 52.59 0.88
CA PRO A 354 -6.28 51.67 1.24
C PRO A 354 -5.95 50.23 0.80
N SER A 355 -6.52 49.26 1.50
CA SER A 355 -6.38 47.84 1.15
C SER A 355 -7.54 47.43 0.26
N VAL A 356 -7.26 46.63 -0.76
CA VAL A 356 -8.29 46.05 -1.65
C VAL A 356 -8.14 44.55 -1.59
N TRP A 357 -9.19 43.84 -1.22
CA TRP A 357 -9.18 42.38 -1.20
C TRP A 357 -10.56 41.81 -1.55
N ARG A 358 -10.59 40.51 -1.82
CA ARG A 358 -11.83 39.77 -2.05
C ARG A 358 -12.26 39.05 -0.78
N VAL A 359 -13.52 39.26 -0.37
CA VAL A 359 -14.08 38.71 0.86
C VAL A 359 -14.14 37.20 0.77
N ARG A 360 -13.61 36.53 1.79
CA ARG A 360 -13.71 35.09 1.93
C ARG A 360 -15.16 34.77 2.32
N PRO A 361 -15.85 33.85 1.62
CA PRO A 361 -17.17 33.42 2.07
C PRO A 361 -17.03 32.79 3.45
N GLU A 362 -17.64 33.40 4.47
CA GLU A 362 -17.66 32.84 5.82
C GLU A 362 -18.36 31.48 5.78
N SER A 363 -17.68 30.43 6.23
CA SER A 363 -18.28 29.10 6.33
C SER A 363 -19.31 29.09 7.47
N GLU A 364 -20.58 28.81 7.16
CA GLU A 364 -21.63 28.60 8.18
C GLU A 364 -21.24 27.55 9.22
N ARG A 365 -20.33 26.64 8.87
CA ARG A 365 -19.76 25.62 9.75
C ARG A 365 -18.76 26.19 10.75
N GLU A 366 -17.90 27.14 10.37
CA GLU A 366 -17.01 27.81 11.34
C GLU A 366 -17.85 28.54 12.40
N LYS A 367 -18.98 29.15 12.00
CA LYS A 367 -19.94 29.74 12.95
C LYS A 367 -20.65 28.68 13.79
N ALA A 368 -21.03 27.54 13.22
CA ALA A 368 -21.70 26.46 13.95
C ALA A 368 -20.77 25.76 14.93
N ASP A 369 -19.52 25.50 14.54
CA ASP A 369 -18.48 24.89 15.37
C ASP A 369 -18.02 25.87 16.46
N THR A 370 -17.89 27.17 16.15
CA THR A 370 -17.64 28.20 17.17
C THR A 370 -18.81 28.33 18.14
N ARG A 371 -20.06 28.30 17.66
CA ARG A 371 -21.26 28.28 18.52
C ARG A 371 -21.35 27.02 19.38
N ARG A 372 -21.00 25.86 18.82
CA ARG A 372 -20.96 24.58 19.55
C ARG A 372 -19.86 24.59 20.60
N ALA A 373 -18.66 25.05 20.26
CA ALA A 373 -17.55 25.19 21.21
C ALA A 373 -17.89 26.19 22.33
N GLN A 374 -18.55 27.31 22.01
CA GLN A 374 -19.05 28.26 23.00
C GLN A 374 -20.14 27.64 23.91
N ALA A 375 -21.04 26.82 23.34
CA ALA A 375 -22.08 26.12 24.11
C ALA A 375 -21.49 25.02 25.02
N GLU A 376 -20.51 24.25 24.53
CA GLU A 376 -19.79 23.24 25.29
C GLU A 376 -18.97 23.88 26.41
N ALA A 377 -18.30 25.03 26.15
CA ALA A 377 -17.60 25.81 27.17
C ALA A 377 -18.56 26.38 28.23
N ALA A 378 -19.73 26.90 27.84
CA ALA A 378 -20.75 27.37 28.77
C ALA A 378 -21.32 26.24 29.64
N SER A 379 -21.55 25.06 29.06
CA SER A 379 -21.98 23.86 29.81
C SER A 379 -20.91 23.39 30.79
N ALA A 380 -19.64 23.41 30.41
CA ALA A 380 -18.51 23.05 31.28
C ALA A 380 -18.34 24.05 32.44
N ALA A 381 -18.46 25.35 32.18
CA ALA A 381 -18.41 26.39 33.23
C ALA A 381 -19.58 26.24 34.22
N THR A 382 -20.78 25.92 33.72
CA THR A 382 -21.96 25.68 34.58
C THR A 382 -21.80 24.44 35.45
N ALA A 383 -21.20 23.36 34.91
CA ALA A 383 -20.91 22.14 35.67
C ALA A 383 -19.88 22.39 36.77
N ALA A 384 -18.79 23.11 36.46
CA ALA A 384 -17.77 23.47 37.43
C ALA A 384 -18.31 24.39 38.54
N LEU A 385 -19.19 25.35 38.20
CA LEU A 385 -19.83 26.22 39.20
C LEU A 385 -20.73 25.41 40.15
N ARG A 386 -21.48 24.43 39.63
CA ARG A 386 -22.33 23.55 40.45
C ARG A 386 -21.50 22.69 41.42
N GLU A 387 -20.32 22.23 40.99
CA GLU A 387 -19.38 21.48 41.81
C GLU A 387 -18.80 22.34 42.95
N VAL A 388 -18.37 23.56 42.64
CA VAL A 388 -17.89 24.52 43.66
C VAL A 388 -18.98 24.84 44.68
N LEU A 389 -20.23 25.06 44.25
CA LEU A 389 -21.34 25.33 45.15
C LEU A 389 -21.68 24.13 46.03
N SER A 390 -21.60 22.91 45.49
CA SER A 390 -21.78 21.68 46.26
C SER A 390 -20.70 21.51 47.34
N LEU A 391 -19.45 21.90 47.05
CA LEU A 391 -18.37 21.87 48.02
C LEU A 391 -18.55 22.97 49.07
N ALA A 392 -18.93 24.18 48.66
CA ALA A 392 -19.23 25.30 49.54
C ALA A 392 -20.44 25.04 50.46
N ALA A 393 -21.36 24.14 50.08
CA ALA A 393 -22.50 23.73 50.91
C ALA A 393 -22.10 23.04 52.23
N SER A 394 -20.89 22.46 52.28
CA SER A 394 -20.34 21.85 53.50
C SER A 394 -19.67 22.85 54.46
N ILE A 395 -19.62 24.13 54.10
CA ILE A 395 -19.05 25.20 54.91
C ILE A 395 -20.20 25.93 55.64
N GLU A 396 -20.26 25.78 56.96
CA GLU A 396 -21.31 26.34 57.82
C GLU A 396 -21.22 27.87 57.97
N ASP A 397 -20.02 28.44 57.89
CA ASP A 397 -19.80 29.90 57.96
C ASP A 397 -19.95 30.57 56.59
N ASP A 398 -20.91 31.49 56.48
CA ASP A 398 -21.27 32.18 55.23
C ASP A 398 -20.14 33.05 54.69
N GLU A 399 -19.31 33.64 55.56
CA GLU A 399 -18.21 34.50 55.16
C GLU A 399 -17.03 33.68 54.61
N ALA A 400 -16.73 32.53 55.24
CA ALA A 400 -15.78 31.55 54.71
C ALA A 400 -16.26 30.89 53.40
N ALA A 401 -17.56 30.58 53.27
CA ALA A 401 -18.13 30.02 52.04
C ALA A 401 -18.07 31.03 50.88
N ARG A 402 -18.35 32.31 51.16
CA ARG A 402 -18.18 33.40 50.20
C ARG A 402 -16.73 33.53 49.74
N ALA A 403 -15.76 33.51 50.66
CA ALA A 403 -14.34 33.57 50.32
C ALA A 403 -13.91 32.37 49.45
N PHE A 404 -14.43 31.17 49.72
CA PHE A 404 -14.14 29.97 48.94
C PHE A 404 -14.68 30.03 47.50
N VAL A 405 -15.93 30.47 47.32
CA VAL A 405 -16.55 30.63 45.99
C VAL A 405 -15.77 31.65 45.16
N VAL A 406 -15.38 32.78 45.75
CA VAL A 406 -14.58 33.82 45.07
C VAL A 406 -13.17 33.33 44.74
N ALA A 407 -12.53 32.60 45.66
CA ALA A 407 -11.18 32.06 45.45
C ALA A 407 -11.12 30.96 44.38
N SER A 408 -12.24 30.29 44.09
CA SER A 408 -12.31 29.23 43.08
C SER A 408 -12.09 29.71 41.64
N GLY A 409 -12.37 30.99 41.36
CA GLY A 409 -12.11 31.63 40.06
C GLY A 409 -12.85 31.02 38.86
N VAL A 410 -13.89 30.20 39.08
CA VAL A 410 -14.57 29.40 38.04
C VAL A 410 -15.39 30.23 37.05
N VAL A 411 -15.76 31.48 37.41
CA VAL A 411 -16.35 32.46 36.50
C VAL A 411 -15.77 33.84 36.82
N PRO A 412 -15.04 34.50 35.91
CA PRO A 412 -14.61 35.88 36.12
C PRO A 412 -15.83 36.82 36.02
N ASP A 413 -15.81 37.90 36.81
CA ASP A 413 -16.76 39.02 36.76
C ASP A 413 -18.19 38.82 37.32
N LEU A 414 -18.36 37.95 38.34
CA LEU A 414 -19.61 37.95 39.12
C LEU A 414 -19.70 39.19 40.03
N SER A 415 -20.85 39.85 40.05
CA SER A 415 -21.12 40.97 40.95
C SER A 415 -21.27 40.51 42.40
N GLU A 416 -21.09 41.43 43.36
CA GLU A 416 -21.22 41.08 44.78
C GLU A 416 -22.61 40.55 45.16
N ASP A 417 -23.66 41.05 44.52
CA ASP A 417 -25.03 40.60 44.75
C ASP A 417 -25.26 39.17 44.24
N GLU A 418 -24.65 38.82 43.10
CA GLU A 418 -24.71 37.47 42.53
C GLU A 418 -23.94 36.46 43.40
N ILE A 419 -22.76 36.85 43.90
CA ILE A 419 -21.98 36.01 44.82
C ILE A 419 -22.77 35.75 46.12
N ASN A 420 -23.43 36.77 46.66
CA ASN A 420 -24.27 36.60 47.85
C ASN A 420 -25.47 35.68 47.59
N ALA A 421 -26.14 35.82 46.44
CA ALA A 421 -27.24 34.94 46.06
C ALA A 421 -26.78 33.48 45.90
N LEU A 422 -25.60 33.25 45.31
CA LEU A 422 -24.99 31.93 45.17
C LEU A 422 -24.66 31.29 46.53
N VAL A 423 -24.15 32.09 47.47
CA VAL A 423 -23.87 31.65 48.85
C VAL A 423 -25.18 31.29 49.57
N VAL A 424 -26.29 31.99 49.34
CA VAL A 424 -27.59 31.66 49.95
C VAL A 424 -28.17 30.35 49.41
N ILE A 425 -28.09 30.13 48.09
CA ILE A 425 -28.66 28.92 47.47
C ILE A 425 -27.76 27.69 47.58
N ARG A 426 -26.52 27.82 48.08
CA ARG A 426 -25.53 26.73 48.16
C ARG A 426 -26.07 25.47 48.85
N ALA A 427 -26.89 25.64 49.90
CA ALA A 427 -27.49 24.54 50.66
C ALA A 427 -28.64 23.81 49.91
N THR A 428 -29.18 24.41 48.85
CA THR A 428 -30.28 23.84 48.04
C THR A 428 -29.79 23.10 46.80
N VAL A 429 -28.50 23.25 46.45
CA VAL A 429 -27.87 22.53 45.36
C VAL A 429 -27.51 21.13 45.87
N ALA A 430 -28.30 20.12 45.48
CA ALA A 430 -28.03 18.74 45.84
C ALA A 430 -26.60 18.33 45.41
N PRO A 431 -25.83 17.63 46.26
CA PRO A 431 -24.51 17.17 45.88
C PRO A 431 -24.62 16.22 44.68
N PRO A 432 -23.68 16.27 43.72
CA PRO A 432 -23.67 15.30 42.63
C PRO A 432 -23.60 13.90 43.24
N ALA A 433 -24.45 12.99 42.76
CA ALA A 433 -24.43 11.61 43.19
C ALA A 433 -23.00 11.05 42.97
N ALA A 434 -22.34 10.66 44.05
CA ALA A 434 -20.99 10.12 43.97
C ALA A 434 -20.99 8.87 43.07
N PRO A 435 -19.99 8.69 42.19
CA PRO A 435 -19.79 7.41 41.55
C PRO A 435 -19.50 6.39 42.66
N THR A 436 -20.34 5.38 42.76
CA THR A 436 -20.18 4.31 43.74
C THR A 436 -18.91 3.52 43.43
N VAL A 437 -17.86 3.76 44.22
CA VAL A 437 -16.71 2.86 44.34
C VAL A 437 -16.84 2.15 45.69
N PRO A 438 -17.05 0.83 45.75
CA PRO A 438 -16.91 0.09 46.99
C PRO A 438 -15.43 0.06 47.38
N GLY A 439 -15.10 0.68 48.51
CA GLY A 439 -13.74 0.75 49.05
C GLY A 439 -13.33 -0.50 49.81
N ASP A 440 -12.06 -0.87 49.66
CA ASP A 440 -11.29 -1.64 50.65
C ASP A 440 -11.14 -0.84 51.95
N PRO A 441 -11.27 -1.47 53.14
CA PRO A 441 -10.52 -1.09 54.32
C PRO A 441 -9.29 -1.99 54.47
N ALA A 442 -8.13 -1.34 54.53
CA ALA A 442 -6.83 -1.95 54.76
C ALA A 442 -6.72 -2.66 56.12
N PHE A 443 -6.02 -3.80 56.19
CA PHE A 443 -4.70 -3.93 56.85
C PHE A 443 -4.15 -5.38 56.74
N ALA A 444 -2.82 -5.45 56.67
CA ALA A 444 -1.91 -6.60 56.88
C ALA A 444 -1.23 -7.20 55.63
N ALA A 445 0.09 -7.40 55.79
CA ALA A 445 1.07 -7.87 54.81
C ALA A 445 0.76 -9.29 54.24
N PRO A 446 1.40 -9.68 53.12
CA PRO A 446 0.75 -10.43 52.04
C PRO A 446 0.69 -11.94 52.28
N PRO A 447 -0.42 -12.60 51.86
CA PRO A 447 -0.39 -14.00 51.51
C PRO A 447 -0.36 -14.20 49.98
N LYS A 448 0.31 -15.28 49.60
CA LYS A 448 0.55 -15.75 48.24
C LYS A 448 -0.76 -16.07 47.48
N LYS A 449 -0.72 -15.83 46.16
CA LYS A 449 -1.49 -16.44 45.05
C LYS A 449 -3.04 -16.36 45.11
N LYS A 450 -3.62 -15.76 44.06
CA LYS A 450 -4.31 -16.48 42.97
C LYS A 450 -4.42 -15.55 41.75
N VAL A 451 -3.92 -16.03 40.62
CA VAL A 451 -4.23 -15.46 39.30
C VAL A 451 -5.74 -15.62 39.10
N PRO A 452 -6.50 -14.59 38.71
CA PRO A 452 -7.89 -14.78 38.34
C PRO A 452 -7.94 -15.60 37.05
N ASP A 453 -8.39 -16.82 37.23
CA ASP A 453 -9.15 -17.63 36.31
C ASP A 453 -10.05 -16.75 35.41
N HIS A 454 -9.78 -16.80 34.10
CA HIS A 454 -10.69 -16.49 32.97
C HIS A 454 -11.54 -15.21 33.06
N VAL A 455 -11.16 -14.19 32.29
CA VAL A 455 -12.05 -13.05 31.97
C VAL A 455 -13.16 -13.54 31.04
N CYS A 456 -14.39 -13.57 31.53
CA CYS A 456 -15.60 -13.87 30.76
C CYS A 456 -15.98 -12.66 29.89
N LEU A 457 -16.05 -12.83 28.56
CA LEU A 457 -16.24 -11.78 27.56
C LEU A 457 -17.70 -11.69 27.06
N ALA A 458 -18.66 -11.48 27.96
CA ALA A 458 -20.08 -11.35 27.60
C ALA A 458 -20.72 -10.11 28.26
N ALA A 459 -20.35 -8.90 27.84
CA ALA A 459 -21.17 -7.68 27.88
C ALA A 459 -20.40 -6.47 27.28
N GLY A 460 -21.03 -5.72 26.37
CA GLY A 460 -20.56 -4.39 25.94
C GLY A 460 -19.93 -4.31 24.53
N PRO A 461 -19.77 -3.07 24.01
CA PRO A 461 -19.89 -2.68 22.59
C PRO A 461 -18.78 -3.26 21.69
N GLY A 462 -18.81 -2.93 20.39
CA GLY A 462 -18.21 -3.74 19.31
C GLY A 462 -16.73 -4.14 19.50
N PRO A 463 -16.28 -5.22 18.84
CA PRO A 463 -14.95 -5.83 19.04
C PRO A 463 -13.78 -4.86 18.81
N ALA A 464 -13.85 -3.95 17.84
CA ALA A 464 -12.79 -2.96 17.58
C ALA A 464 -12.69 -1.88 18.68
N GLU A 465 -13.83 -1.45 19.23
CA GLU A 465 -13.90 -0.46 20.30
C GLU A 465 -13.32 -1.02 21.60
N ARG A 466 -13.57 -2.30 21.89
CA ARG A 466 -12.97 -2.99 23.05
C ARG A 466 -11.45 -3.07 22.94
N VAL A 467 -10.91 -3.47 21.80
CA VAL A 467 -9.45 -3.57 21.60
C VAL A 467 -8.80 -2.19 21.73
N ARG A 468 -9.41 -1.15 21.12
CA ARG A 468 -8.98 0.25 21.25
C ARG A 468 -8.98 0.70 22.71
N ASP A 469 -10.07 0.47 23.43
CA ASP A 469 -10.24 0.98 24.80
C ASP A 469 -9.31 0.26 25.78
N GLN A 470 -9.14 -1.06 25.62
CA GLN A 470 -8.18 -1.84 26.39
C GLN A 470 -6.73 -1.44 26.12
N LEU A 471 -6.37 -1.22 24.85
CA LEU A 471 -5.03 -0.73 24.49
C LEU A 471 -4.79 0.66 25.11
N THR A 472 -5.77 1.55 25.00
CA THR A 472 -5.72 2.91 25.56
C THR A 472 -5.51 2.86 27.06
N GLU A 473 -6.24 2.01 27.77
CA GLU A 473 -6.10 1.85 29.21
C GLU A 473 -4.76 1.23 29.61
N ALA A 474 -4.27 0.24 28.86
CA ALA A 474 -2.99 -0.42 29.11
C ALA A 474 -1.79 0.52 28.91
N VAL A 475 -1.84 1.44 27.93
CA VAL A 475 -0.73 2.36 27.65
C VAL A 475 -0.82 3.69 28.41
N ARG A 476 -2.00 4.05 28.93
CA ARG A 476 -2.23 5.31 29.67
C ARG A 476 -1.20 5.57 30.79
N PRO A 477 -0.87 4.61 31.68
CA PRO A 477 0.12 4.84 32.75
C PRO A 477 1.53 5.11 32.21
N HIS A 478 1.86 4.57 31.03
CA HIS A 478 3.18 4.77 30.41
C HIS A 478 3.35 6.19 29.89
N PHE A 479 2.34 6.72 29.20
CA PHE A 479 2.34 8.12 28.74
C PHE A 479 2.30 9.10 29.91
N ALA A 480 1.47 8.82 30.93
CA ALA A 480 1.39 9.65 32.14
C ALA A 480 2.77 9.80 32.84
N ARG A 481 3.52 8.70 33.00
CA ARG A 481 4.89 8.75 33.56
C ARG A 481 5.87 9.55 32.71
N ARG A 482 5.81 9.42 31.38
CA ARG A 482 6.68 10.17 30.46
C ARG A 482 6.40 11.67 30.48
N LEU A 483 5.12 12.04 30.47
CA LEU A 483 4.68 13.44 30.60
C LEU A 483 5.09 14.04 31.94
N ALA A 484 4.95 13.28 33.03
CA ALA A 484 5.43 13.72 34.35
C ALA A 484 6.94 13.95 34.36
N ALA A 485 7.72 13.03 33.78
CA ALA A 485 9.18 13.15 33.70
C ALA A 485 9.64 14.33 32.81
N ILE A 486 8.93 14.61 31.70
CA ILE A 486 9.16 15.81 30.88
C ILE A 486 8.88 17.07 31.68
N ARG A 487 7.73 17.14 32.35
CA ARG A 487 7.34 18.31 33.15
C ARG A 487 8.35 18.58 34.26
N GLN A 488 8.82 17.52 34.92
CA GLN A 488 9.85 17.64 35.95
C GLN A 488 11.20 18.09 35.37
N ALA A 489 11.65 17.52 34.25
CA ALA A 489 12.89 17.92 33.60
C ALA A 489 12.89 19.39 33.12
N ILE A 490 11.71 19.94 32.78
CA ILE A 490 11.54 21.35 32.46
C ILE A 490 11.48 22.22 33.72
N ALA A 491 10.77 21.76 34.76
CA ALA A 491 10.61 22.51 36.01
C ALA A 491 11.91 22.63 36.82
N ASP A 492 12.76 21.60 36.78
CA ASP A 492 14.03 21.55 37.51
C ASP A 492 15.17 22.27 36.75
N ALA A 493 14.92 22.71 35.50
CA ALA A 493 15.93 23.37 34.69
C ALA A 493 16.01 24.88 34.99
N PRO A 494 17.21 25.42 35.25
CA PRO A 494 17.39 26.84 35.56
C PRO A 494 17.24 27.75 34.34
N ASP A 495 17.42 27.21 33.13
CA ASP A 495 17.32 27.94 31.86
C ASP A 495 16.89 27.02 30.70
N VAL A 496 16.60 27.62 29.55
CA VAL A 496 16.09 26.94 28.35
C VAL A 496 17.12 25.94 27.79
N GLU A 497 18.41 26.22 27.91
CA GLU A 497 19.47 25.37 27.36
C GLU A 497 19.68 24.12 28.23
N ALA A 498 19.58 24.27 29.55
CA ALA A 498 19.56 23.20 30.52
C ALA A 498 18.30 22.32 30.41
N ALA A 499 17.14 22.93 30.14
CA ALA A 499 15.90 22.20 29.86
C ALA A 499 16.02 21.36 28.59
N ALA A 500 16.56 21.95 27.51
CA ALA A 500 16.79 21.24 26.24
C ALA A 500 17.75 20.05 26.42
N ARG A 501 18.85 20.22 27.17
CA ARG A 501 19.80 19.13 27.46
C ARG A 501 19.15 18.02 28.30
N SER A 502 18.39 18.39 29.34
CA SER A 502 17.71 17.43 30.21
C SER A 502 16.64 16.63 29.46
N LEU A 503 15.92 17.27 28.53
CA LEU A 503 14.96 16.58 27.66
C LEU A 503 15.63 15.63 26.66
N LEU A 504 16.79 16.01 26.10
CA LEU A 504 17.56 15.13 25.21
C LEU A 504 18.09 13.90 25.96
N GLU A 505 18.59 14.05 27.18
CA GLU A 505 19.02 12.93 28.03
C GLU A 505 17.86 12.04 28.49
N LEU A 506 16.68 12.62 28.69
CA LEU A 506 15.46 11.87 29.01
C LEU A 506 15.00 11.05 27.78
N GLY A 507 14.98 11.66 26.60
CA GLY A 507 14.64 11.02 25.34
C GLY A 507 15.58 9.88 24.97
N ALA A 508 16.89 10.05 25.19
CA ALA A 508 17.90 9.01 24.95
C ALA A 508 17.74 7.76 25.83
N ARG A 509 17.09 7.88 27.00
CA ARG A 509 16.82 6.77 27.93
C ARG A 509 15.54 6.01 27.62
N TRP A 510 14.70 6.51 26.72
CA TRP A 510 13.42 5.88 26.39
C TRP A 510 13.58 4.84 25.29
N THR A 511 13.18 3.60 25.58
CA THR A 511 13.12 2.53 24.57
C THR A 511 11.69 2.35 24.04
N PRO A 512 11.52 1.83 22.81
CA PRO A 512 10.21 1.50 22.27
C PRO A 512 9.60 0.23 22.91
N ASP A 513 10.39 -0.59 23.60
CA ASP A 513 10.00 -1.94 24.06
C ASP A 513 8.75 -1.97 24.95
N ALA A 514 8.62 -0.97 25.82
CA ALA A 514 7.50 -0.87 26.75
C ALA A 514 6.15 -0.58 26.05
N LEU A 515 6.19 0.06 24.87
CA LEU A 515 5.02 0.35 24.04
C LEU A 515 4.80 -0.75 22.98
N ALA A 516 5.90 -1.27 22.42
CA ALA A 516 5.87 -2.30 21.38
C ALA A 516 5.16 -3.58 21.83
N ARG A 517 5.31 -3.96 23.11
CA ARG A 517 4.66 -5.15 23.66
C ARG A 517 3.12 -5.04 23.70
N PRO A 518 2.49 -4.07 24.39
CA PRO A 518 1.03 -3.96 24.44
C PRO A 518 0.44 -3.66 23.05
N LEU A 519 1.17 -2.91 22.21
CA LEU A 519 0.77 -2.71 20.82
C LEU A 519 0.78 -4.02 20.03
N GLY A 520 1.82 -4.85 20.19
CA GLY A 520 1.90 -6.17 19.57
C GLY A 520 0.80 -7.13 20.05
N GLU A 521 0.52 -7.15 21.36
CA GLU A 521 -0.58 -7.95 21.94
C GLU A 521 -1.95 -7.46 21.42
N ALA A 522 -2.16 -6.15 21.26
CA ALA A 522 -3.38 -5.58 20.68
C ALA A 522 -3.50 -5.84 19.17
N MET A 523 -2.41 -5.81 18.41
CA MET A 523 -2.39 -6.16 16.99
C MET A 523 -2.67 -7.65 16.78
N GLU A 524 -2.14 -8.53 17.64
CA GLU A 524 -2.50 -9.95 17.63
C GLU A 524 -3.99 -10.15 17.93
N LEU A 525 -4.53 -9.45 18.93
CA LEU A 525 -5.95 -9.52 19.26
C LEU A 525 -6.84 -8.97 18.13
N ALA A 526 -6.48 -7.83 17.54
CA ALA A 526 -7.18 -7.27 16.38
C ALA A 526 -7.11 -8.20 15.16
N MET A 527 -5.99 -8.91 14.96
CA MET A 527 -5.87 -9.95 13.93
C MET A 527 -6.80 -11.13 14.20
N TYR A 528 -6.91 -11.57 15.47
CA TYR A 528 -7.86 -12.62 15.83
C TYR A 528 -9.32 -12.17 15.70
N GLU A 529 -9.65 -10.94 16.07
CA GLU A 529 -11.00 -10.36 15.89
C GLU A 529 -11.34 -10.13 14.41
N GLY A 530 -10.38 -9.67 13.60
CA GLY A 530 -10.52 -9.54 12.14
C GLY A 530 -10.78 -10.89 11.47
N ARG A 531 -10.07 -11.93 11.94
CA ARG A 531 -10.34 -13.33 11.59
C ARG A 531 -11.74 -13.76 12.02
N GLU A 532 -12.30 -13.20 13.10
CA GLU A 532 -13.65 -13.51 13.59
C GLU A 532 -14.79 -12.79 12.90
N THR A 533 -14.59 -11.57 12.42
CA THR A 533 -15.59 -10.83 11.62
C THR A 533 -16.04 -11.65 10.40
N VAL A 534 -15.10 -12.31 9.72
CA VAL A 534 -15.38 -13.24 8.61
C VAL A 534 -16.34 -14.38 9.01
N PHE A 535 -16.40 -14.77 10.30
CA PHE A 535 -17.34 -15.77 10.81
C PHE A 535 -18.65 -15.20 11.33
N ARG A 536 -18.67 -13.94 11.79
CA ARG A 536 -19.86 -13.28 12.36
C ARG A 536 -20.73 -12.58 11.32
N ASP A 537 -20.19 -12.20 10.16
CA ASP A 537 -20.94 -11.57 9.05
C ASP A 537 -22.10 -12.42 8.52
N LEU A 538 -22.21 -13.68 8.94
CA LEU A 538 -23.28 -14.61 8.56
C LEU A 538 -24.50 -14.57 9.51
N GLY A 539 -24.65 -13.57 10.39
CA GLY A 539 -25.71 -13.58 11.41
C GLY A 539 -26.34 -12.26 11.87
N GLY A 540 -25.99 -11.09 11.33
CA GLY A 540 -26.65 -9.84 11.71
C GLY A 540 -26.07 -8.59 11.07
N GLU A 541 -26.92 -7.56 10.91
CA GLU A 541 -26.55 -6.23 10.41
C GLU A 541 -25.38 -5.66 11.22
N VAL A 542 -24.26 -5.37 10.54
CA VAL A 542 -23.13 -4.67 11.14
C VAL A 542 -23.46 -3.18 11.17
N ALA A 543 -23.43 -2.59 12.36
CA ALA A 543 -23.63 -1.16 12.54
C ALA A 543 -22.49 -0.34 11.89
N ASP A 544 -22.89 0.64 11.07
CA ASP A 544 -22.12 1.53 10.18
C ASP A 544 -21.07 2.46 10.83
N ASN A 545 -20.55 2.16 12.03
CA ASN A 545 -19.65 3.08 12.75
C ASN A 545 -18.25 2.50 13.02
N ALA A 546 -17.64 1.86 12.01
CA ALA A 546 -16.22 1.54 12.08
C ALA A 546 -15.37 2.74 11.65
N ILE A 547 -14.45 3.18 12.51
CA ILE A 547 -13.35 4.07 12.16
C ILE A 547 -12.67 3.49 10.91
N GLU A 548 -12.53 4.30 9.84
CA GLU A 548 -11.79 3.89 8.64
C GLU A 548 -10.31 3.66 8.98
N VAL A 549 -10.00 2.44 9.36
CA VAL A 549 -8.63 1.92 9.33
C VAL A 549 -8.45 1.40 7.91
N ALA A 550 -7.55 2.01 7.14
CA ALA A 550 -7.21 1.52 5.81
C ALA A 550 -6.92 0.01 5.88
N PRO A 551 -7.62 -0.85 5.11
CA PRO A 551 -7.40 -2.29 5.18
C PRO A 551 -5.95 -2.59 4.81
N GLN A 552 -5.16 -3.01 5.80
CA GLN A 552 -3.78 -3.42 5.55
C GLN A 552 -3.80 -4.80 4.92
N ALA A 553 -3.62 -4.83 3.61
CA ALA A 553 -3.51 -6.06 2.84
C ALA A 553 -2.41 -6.98 3.42
N PHE A 554 -2.76 -8.22 3.74
CA PHE A 554 -1.80 -9.20 4.22
C PHE A 554 -0.96 -9.74 3.04
N ARG A 555 0.23 -9.16 2.87
CA ARG A 555 1.07 -9.36 1.67
C ARG A 555 1.42 -10.81 1.44
N GLU A 556 1.81 -11.53 2.48
CA GLU A 556 2.23 -12.92 2.44
C GLU A 556 1.07 -13.83 2.02
N GLN A 557 -0.14 -13.58 2.53
CA GLN A 557 -1.36 -14.27 2.10
C GLN A 557 -1.66 -14.03 0.61
N ILE A 558 -1.58 -12.77 0.16
CA ILE A 558 -1.86 -12.39 -1.23
C ILE A 558 -0.80 -12.98 -2.17
N ALA A 559 0.47 -12.97 -1.78
CA ALA A 559 1.57 -13.58 -2.53
C ALA A 559 1.35 -15.08 -2.70
N PHE A 560 1.01 -15.78 -1.61
CA PHE A 560 0.67 -17.20 -1.67
C PHE A 560 -0.55 -17.49 -2.55
N GLN A 561 -1.57 -16.63 -2.54
CA GLN A 561 -2.75 -16.81 -3.38
C GLN A 561 -2.46 -16.51 -4.86
N ARG A 562 -1.66 -15.49 -5.18
CA ARG A 562 -1.27 -15.12 -6.55
C ARG A 562 -0.39 -16.16 -7.24
N GLN A 563 0.53 -16.79 -6.50
CA GLN A 563 1.46 -17.75 -7.10
C GLN A 563 0.81 -19.07 -7.52
N LYS A 564 -0.37 -19.39 -6.98
CA LYS A 564 -1.10 -20.61 -7.33
C LYS A 564 -1.56 -20.55 -8.77
N ARG A 565 -1.40 -21.66 -9.50
CA ARG A 565 -1.92 -21.78 -10.88
C ARG A 565 -3.30 -22.43 -10.90
N PRO A 566 -4.30 -21.85 -11.55
CA PRO A 566 -5.59 -22.49 -11.77
C PRO A 566 -5.44 -23.89 -12.36
N ALA A 567 -6.21 -24.84 -11.86
CA ALA A 567 -6.27 -26.19 -12.42
C ALA A 567 -7.69 -26.77 -12.29
N PRO A 568 -8.20 -27.42 -13.35
CA PRO A 568 -9.54 -27.98 -13.34
C PRO A 568 -9.58 -29.23 -12.46
N THR A 569 -10.64 -29.35 -11.64
CA THR A 569 -10.90 -30.54 -10.82
C THR A 569 -12.37 -30.91 -10.92
N LYS A 570 -12.68 -32.22 -10.93
CA LYS A 570 -14.06 -32.74 -10.90
C LYS A 570 -14.52 -32.94 -9.47
N SER A 571 -13.64 -33.44 -8.62
CA SER A 571 -13.87 -33.68 -7.20
C SER A 571 -12.82 -32.95 -6.36
N TRP A 572 -13.16 -32.64 -5.11
CA TRP A 572 -12.20 -32.05 -4.18
C TRP A 572 -11.03 -33.01 -3.87
N THR A 573 -11.20 -34.31 -4.07
CA THR A 573 -10.15 -35.33 -3.93
C THR A 573 -9.11 -35.30 -5.05
N ASP A 574 -9.35 -34.58 -6.14
CA ASP A 574 -8.42 -34.52 -7.28
C ASP A 574 -7.19 -33.64 -6.96
N ALA A 575 -7.29 -32.80 -5.95
CA ALA A 575 -6.20 -31.99 -5.42
C ALA A 575 -6.21 -32.08 -3.90
N LEU A 576 -5.13 -32.60 -3.31
CA LEU A 576 -5.01 -32.80 -1.86
C LEU A 576 -3.67 -32.25 -1.37
N ARG A 577 -3.64 -31.83 -0.11
CA ARG A 577 -2.40 -31.51 0.63
C ARG A 577 -1.56 -30.45 -0.09
N GLY A 578 -0.26 -30.70 -0.27
CA GLY A 578 0.68 -29.80 -0.93
C GLY A 578 0.43 -29.57 -2.43
N VAL A 579 -0.64 -30.14 -3.02
CA VAL A 579 -1.15 -29.68 -4.32
C VAL A 579 -1.82 -28.31 -4.18
N HIS A 580 -2.54 -28.06 -3.07
CA HIS A 580 -3.17 -26.75 -2.79
C HIS A 580 -2.17 -25.62 -2.60
N ASP A 581 -0.91 -25.92 -2.29
CA ASP A 581 0.17 -24.93 -2.24
C ASP A 581 0.61 -24.48 -3.63
N ARG A 582 0.33 -25.25 -4.69
CA ARG A 582 0.76 -24.96 -6.08
C ARG A 582 -0.39 -24.61 -7.00
N LYS A 583 -1.57 -25.17 -6.75
CA LYS A 583 -2.73 -25.09 -7.64
C LYS A 583 -3.91 -24.42 -6.95
N PHE A 584 -4.56 -23.51 -7.69
CA PHE A 584 -5.86 -22.96 -7.33
C PHE A 584 -6.94 -23.84 -7.96
N VAL A 585 -7.81 -24.40 -7.13
CA VAL A 585 -8.82 -25.36 -7.58
C VAL A 585 -10.17 -25.07 -6.94
N ILE A 586 -11.24 -25.31 -7.69
CA ILE A 586 -12.62 -25.32 -7.20
C ILE A 586 -13.25 -26.62 -7.71
N ALA A 587 -13.68 -27.49 -6.80
CA ALA A 587 -14.18 -28.81 -7.14
C ALA A 587 -15.42 -28.75 -8.05
N GLY A 588 -15.37 -29.28 -9.27
CA GLY A 588 -16.46 -29.22 -10.25
C GLY A 588 -16.42 -28.01 -11.17
N ALA A 589 -15.43 -27.12 -11.02
CA ALA A 589 -15.09 -26.10 -12.00
C ALA A 589 -14.01 -26.66 -12.94
N THR A 590 -14.38 -26.87 -14.19
CA THR A 590 -13.48 -27.44 -15.22
C THR A 590 -13.02 -26.42 -16.25
N ASP A 591 -13.63 -25.24 -16.27
CA ASP A 591 -13.23 -24.14 -17.16
C ASP A 591 -12.08 -23.33 -16.53
N MET A 592 -10.99 -23.16 -17.27
CA MET A 592 -9.79 -22.46 -16.81
C MET A 592 -10.01 -20.97 -16.61
N ALA A 593 -10.71 -20.30 -17.54
CA ALA A 593 -10.97 -18.86 -17.46
C ALA A 593 -11.90 -18.53 -16.29
N MET A 594 -12.88 -19.40 -16.03
CA MET A 594 -13.74 -19.29 -14.85
C MET A 594 -12.94 -19.41 -13.54
N LEU A 595 -11.98 -20.34 -13.47
CA LEU A 595 -11.10 -20.48 -12.30
C LEU A 595 -10.20 -19.26 -12.09
N GLU A 596 -9.69 -18.65 -13.17
CA GLU A 596 -8.93 -17.40 -13.13
C GLU A 596 -9.79 -16.23 -12.59
N ASP A 597 -11.02 -16.08 -13.08
CA ASP A 597 -11.96 -15.08 -12.60
C ASP A 597 -12.29 -15.27 -11.11
N PHE A 598 -12.50 -16.51 -10.65
CA PHE A 598 -12.70 -16.81 -9.24
C PHE A 598 -11.47 -16.52 -8.39
N GLN A 599 -10.27 -16.81 -8.89
CA GLN A 599 -9.02 -16.51 -8.19
C GLN A 599 -8.85 -15.00 -8.02
N GLU A 600 -9.13 -14.21 -9.06
CA GLU A 600 -9.03 -12.75 -8.98
C GLU A 600 -10.11 -12.16 -8.05
N ALA A 601 -11.35 -12.69 -8.05
CA ALA A 601 -12.38 -12.27 -7.10
C ALA A 601 -11.97 -12.50 -5.63
N ILE A 602 -11.30 -13.63 -5.33
CA ILE A 602 -10.77 -13.90 -3.99
C ILE A 602 -9.58 -12.98 -3.66
N LEU A 603 -8.72 -12.71 -4.64
CA LEU A 603 -7.58 -11.79 -4.47
C LEU A 603 -8.06 -10.35 -4.22
N ASP A 604 -9.10 -9.93 -4.90
CA ASP A 604 -9.75 -8.63 -4.71
C ASP A 604 -10.39 -8.53 -3.31
N TYR A 605 -11.10 -9.58 -2.88
CA TYR A 605 -11.59 -9.71 -1.50
C TYR A 605 -10.45 -9.52 -0.46
N GLN A 606 -9.31 -10.17 -0.67
CA GLN A 606 -8.14 -10.08 0.23
C GLN A 606 -7.42 -8.72 0.18
N ARG A 607 -7.35 -8.07 -0.98
CA ARG A 607 -6.65 -6.78 -1.17
C ARG A 607 -7.45 -5.61 -0.63
N ASN A 608 -8.75 -5.60 -0.90
CA ASN A 608 -9.62 -4.45 -0.70
C ASN A 608 -10.56 -4.60 0.51
N GLY A 609 -10.50 -5.73 1.24
CA GLY A 609 -11.33 -5.97 2.42
C GLY A 609 -12.83 -6.00 2.10
N ARG A 610 -13.20 -6.59 0.96
CA ARG A 610 -14.60 -6.66 0.48
C ARG A 610 -15.44 -7.55 1.38
N SER A 611 -16.76 -7.33 1.37
CA SER A 611 -17.69 -8.16 2.16
C SER A 611 -18.00 -9.49 1.47
N ILE A 612 -18.53 -10.45 2.22
CA ILE A 612 -18.94 -11.76 1.66
C ILE A 612 -20.12 -11.61 0.68
N GLU A 613 -20.98 -10.61 0.87
CA GLU A 613 -22.07 -10.29 -0.05
C GLU A 613 -21.53 -9.81 -1.39
N GLN A 614 -20.52 -8.94 -1.37
CA GLN A 614 -19.84 -8.45 -2.57
C GLN A 614 -19.16 -9.61 -3.33
N PHE A 615 -18.49 -10.52 -2.61
CA PHE A 615 -17.97 -11.73 -3.22
C PHE A 615 -19.09 -12.63 -3.76
N GLY A 616 -20.24 -12.69 -3.08
CA GLY A 616 -21.42 -13.43 -3.56
C GLY A 616 -21.99 -12.89 -4.86
N GLN A 617 -21.95 -11.57 -5.07
CA GLN A 617 -22.33 -10.94 -6.35
C GLN A 617 -21.35 -11.31 -7.46
N ASP A 618 -20.05 -11.28 -7.18
CA ASP A 618 -19.02 -11.72 -8.13
C ASP A 618 -19.16 -13.22 -8.45
N PHE A 619 -19.47 -14.05 -7.45
CA PHE A 619 -19.75 -15.46 -7.64
C PHE A 619 -20.92 -15.69 -8.61
N ASP A 620 -22.05 -15.01 -8.42
CA ASP A 620 -23.20 -15.15 -9.30
C ASP A 620 -22.90 -14.67 -10.72
N ARG A 621 -22.20 -13.54 -10.83
CA ARG A 621 -21.77 -12.97 -12.12
C ARG A 621 -20.86 -13.95 -12.88
N ILE A 622 -19.89 -14.53 -12.21
CA ILE A 622 -18.94 -15.51 -12.81
C ILE A 622 -19.70 -16.78 -13.19
N ALA A 623 -20.50 -17.34 -12.29
CA ALA A 623 -21.29 -18.54 -12.57
C ALA A 623 -22.22 -18.34 -13.79
N ALA A 624 -22.89 -17.18 -13.90
CA ALA A 624 -23.73 -16.84 -15.03
C ALA A 624 -22.93 -16.65 -16.33
N LYS A 625 -21.79 -15.94 -16.28
CA LYS A 625 -20.91 -15.69 -17.44
C LYS A 625 -20.46 -16.97 -18.13
N TYR A 626 -20.16 -18.01 -17.35
CA TYR A 626 -19.66 -19.29 -17.87
C TYR A 626 -20.74 -20.39 -17.94
N GLY A 627 -21.99 -20.08 -17.58
CA GLY A 627 -23.08 -21.06 -17.56
C GLY A 627 -22.82 -22.24 -16.62
N TRP A 628 -22.15 -21.99 -15.48
CA TRP A 628 -21.70 -23.05 -14.59
C TRP A 628 -22.79 -23.51 -13.63
N GLU A 629 -23.22 -24.76 -13.81
CA GLU A 629 -24.10 -25.46 -12.87
C GLU A 629 -23.26 -26.14 -11.78
N TYR A 630 -23.49 -25.76 -10.52
CA TYR A 630 -22.80 -26.31 -9.35
C TYR A 630 -23.74 -27.09 -8.44
N ARG A 631 -23.16 -27.97 -7.61
CA ARG A 631 -23.90 -28.78 -6.62
C ARG A 631 -23.91 -28.10 -5.26
N GLY A 632 -25.06 -28.17 -4.58
CA GLY A 632 -25.28 -27.60 -3.25
C GLY A 632 -25.96 -26.24 -3.29
N GLU A 633 -26.39 -25.75 -2.12
CA GLU A 633 -27.03 -24.44 -2.01
C GLU A 633 -26.02 -23.31 -2.27
N ARG A 634 -26.49 -22.23 -2.90
CA ARG A 634 -25.68 -21.06 -3.29
C ARG A 634 -24.79 -20.56 -2.15
N ASN A 635 -25.39 -20.24 -1.00
CA ASN A 635 -24.66 -19.66 0.13
C ASN A 635 -23.64 -20.63 0.73
N TRP A 636 -24.00 -21.91 0.83
CA TRP A 636 -23.07 -22.96 1.24
C TRP A 636 -21.88 -23.06 0.28
N ARG A 637 -22.13 -22.92 -1.03
CA ARG A 637 -21.10 -23.01 -2.05
C ARG A 637 -20.14 -21.83 -2.03
N ILE A 638 -20.68 -20.60 -2.00
CA ILE A 638 -19.92 -19.35 -1.84
C ILE A 638 -19.02 -19.45 -0.61
N ARG A 639 -19.61 -19.82 0.52
CA ARG A 639 -18.92 -19.98 1.80
C ARG A 639 -17.78 -20.98 1.69
N THR A 640 -18.05 -22.17 1.17
CA THR A 640 -17.04 -23.23 1.06
C THR A 640 -15.85 -22.80 0.22
N ILE A 641 -16.09 -22.12 -0.91
CA ILE A 641 -15.02 -21.65 -1.81
C ILE A 641 -14.21 -20.54 -1.15
N LEU A 642 -14.88 -19.52 -0.62
CA LEU A 642 -14.24 -18.36 -0.03
C LEU A 642 -13.48 -18.72 1.24
N GLU A 643 -14.13 -19.36 2.21
CA GLU A 643 -13.53 -19.69 3.51
C GLU A 643 -12.32 -20.60 3.35
N THR A 644 -12.43 -21.63 2.51
CA THR A 644 -11.33 -22.60 2.29
C THR A 644 -10.11 -21.91 1.71
N ASN A 645 -10.29 -21.09 0.66
CA ASN A 645 -9.17 -20.42 0.00
C ASN A 645 -8.57 -19.33 0.88
N VAL A 646 -9.40 -18.50 1.52
CA VAL A 646 -8.94 -17.41 2.39
C VAL A 646 -8.25 -17.94 3.63
N ARG A 647 -8.76 -19.00 4.29
CA ARG A 647 -8.11 -19.56 5.49
C ARG A 647 -6.80 -20.26 5.17
N THR A 648 -6.78 -21.08 4.12
CA THR A 648 -5.53 -21.77 3.73
C THR A 648 -4.47 -20.76 3.31
N SER A 649 -4.84 -19.71 2.57
CA SER A 649 -3.90 -18.66 2.19
C SER A 649 -3.43 -17.81 3.37
N PHE A 650 -4.33 -17.51 4.32
CA PHE A 650 -3.98 -16.78 5.53
C PHE A 650 -2.99 -17.56 6.38
N MET A 651 -3.26 -18.85 6.63
CA MET A 651 -2.37 -19.70 7.42
C MET A 651 -1.03 -19.95 6.72
N ALA A 652 -1.01 -20.05 5.39
CA ALA A 652 0.23 -20.10 4.61
C ALA A 652 1.06 -18.81 4.73
N GLY A 653 0.42 -17.65 4.63
CA GLY A 653 1.09 -16.37 4.87
C GLY A 653 1.60 -16.25 6.31
N ARG A 654 0.81 -16.72 7.29
CA ARG A 654 1.20 -16.72 8.69
C ARG A 654 2.38 -17.65 8.95
N LEU A 655 2.42 -18.81 8.30
CA LEU A 655 3.56 -19.71 8.37
C LEU A 655 4.85 -19.04 7.91
N ALA A 656 4.81 -18.34 6.77
CA ALA A 656 5.97 -17.59 6.27
C ALA A 656 6.48 -16.58 7.31
N GLN A 657 5.58 -15.84 7.97
CA GLN A 657 5.97 -14.93 9.06
C GLN A 657 6.51 -15.67 10.30
N LEU A 658 5.92 -16.80 10.66
CA LEU A 658 6.33 -17.58 11.84
C LEU A 658 7.71 -18.24 11.66
N ARG A 659 8.08 -18.55 10.42
CA ARG A 659 9.36 -19.16 10.04
C ARG A 659 10.44 -18.17 9.63
N ASP A 660 10.12 -16.87 9.59
CA ASP A 660 11.14 -15.83 9.39
C ASP A 660 12.32 -16.08 10.35
N PRO A 661 13.58 -16.10 9.86
CA PRO A 661 14.77 -16.39 10.67
C PRO A 661 14.86 -15.57 11.96
N ASP A 662 14.45 -14.30 11.92
CA ASP A 662 14.44 -13.45 13.12
C ASP A 662 13.29 -13.82 14.07
N MET A 663 12.15 -14.23 13.52
CA MET A 663 11.00 -14.65 14.31
C MET A 663 11.27 -15.95 15.06
N VAL A 664 11.81 -16.98 14.39
CA VAL A 664 12.16 -18.25 15.04
C VAL A 664 13.27 -18.07 16.06
N ARG A 665 14.21 -17.13 15.82
CA ARG A 665 15.28 -16.81 16.76
C ARG A 665 14.74 -16.14 18.03
N LEU A 666 13.77 -15.23 17.91
CA LEU A 666 13.23 -14.48 19.05
C LEU A 666 12.07 -15.21 19.76
N ARG A 667 11.30 -16.01 19.02
CA ARG A 667 10.07 -16.69 19.48
C ARG A 667 10.04 -18.14 18.96
N PRO A 668 10.95 -19.02 19.43
CA PRO A 668 11.12 -20.37 18.89
C PRO A 668 10.00 -21.37 19.26
N TYR A 669 9.01 -20.96 20.04
CA TYR A 669 7.94 -21.85 20.50
C TYR A 669 6.62 -21.45 19.89
N TRP A 670 5.84 -22.44 19.48
CA TRP A 670 4.52 -22.24 18.90
C TRP A 670 3.47 -22.85 19.81
N GLN A 671 2.40 -22.10 20.04
CA GLN A 671 1.25 -22.55 20.81
C GLN A 671 0.05 -22.79 19.90
N TYR A 672 -0.58 -23.95 20.03
CA TYR A 672 -1.83 -24.27 19.36
C TYR A 672 -2.99 -23.52 20.01
N VAL A 673 -3.73 -22.75 19.22
CA VAL A 673 -4.86 -21.95 19.68
C VAL A 673 -6.13 -22.45 18.99
N HIS A 674 -7.06 -23.02 19.77
CA HIS A 674 -8.39 -23.35 19.28
C HIS A 674 -9.22 -22.07 19.15
N GLY A 675 -10.11 -22.01 18.17
CA GLY A 675 -11.01 -20.87 17.98
C GLY A 675 -12.43 -21.21 18.40
N ASP A 676 -12.91 -20.61 19.49
CA ASP A 676 -14.24 -20.86 20.09
C ASP A 676 -15.40 -20.10 19.41
N SER A 677 -15.15 -19.35 18.33
CA SER A 677 -16.08 -18.37 17.76
C SER A 677 -16.99 -18.87 16.64
N ARG A 678 -17.14 -20.20 16.46
CA ARG A 678 -17.99 -20.77 15.41
C ARG A 678 -19.47 -20.86 15.83
N ILE A 679 -20.38 -20.71 14.86
CA ILE A 679 -21.79 -21.14 14.96
C ILE A 679 -22.03 -22.37 14.07
N PRO A 680 -22.56 -23.50 14.59
CA PRO A 680 -22.72 -23.80 16.01
C PRO A 680 -21.36 -23.99 16.70
N ALA A 681 -21.29 -23.60 17.98
CA ALA A 681 -20.11 -23.68 18.83
C ALA A 681 -19.89 -25.11 19.35
N GLU A 682 -19.83 -26.09 18.45
CA GLU A 682 -19.47 -27.46 18.78
C GLU A 682 -17.98 -27.68 18.44
N PRO A 683 -17.06 -27.40 19.39
CA PRO A 683 -15.64 -27.59 19.18
C PRO A 683 -15.34 -29.08 19.01
N ARG A 684 -14.45 -29.42 18.07
CA ARG A 684 -13.99 -30.80 17.90
C ARG A 684 -13.19 -31.21 19.14
N PRO A 685 -13.50 -32.34 19.81
CA PRO A 685 -12.85 -32.73 21.06
C PRO A 685 -11.32 -32.78 20.98
N GLN A 686 -10.76 -33.26 19.85
CA GLN A 686 -9.31 -33.32 19.66
C GLN A 686 -8.68 -31.92 19.56
N HIS A 687 -9.33 -30.98 18.85
CA HIS A 687 -8.78 -29.63 18.66
C HIS A 687 -8.80 -28.83 19.97
N LEU A 688 -9.82 -29.07 20.80
CA LEU A 688 -9.91 -28.51 22.14
C LEU A 688 -8.84 -29.12 23.06
N ALA A 689 -8.59 -30.43 22.97
CA ALA A 689 -7.54 -31.09 23.74
C ALA A 689 -6.13 -30.57 23.41
N TRP A 690 -5.89 -30.16 22.15
CA TRP A 690 -4.62 -29.53 21.74
C TRP A 690 -4.53 -28.05 22.14
N HIS A 691 -5.61 -27.41 22.58
CA HIS A 691 -5.57 -26.00 22.94
C HIS A 691 -4.57 -25.73 24.06
N GLY A 692 -3.65 -24.79 23.80
CA GLY A 692 -2.63 -24.41 24.76
C GLY A 692 -1.37 -25.28 24.73
N LEU A 693 -1.34 -26.34 23.90
CA LEU A 693 -0.14 -27.13 23.62
C LEU A 693 0.95 -26.23 23.03
N VAL A 694 2.12 -26.22 23.65
CA VAL A 694 3.29 -25.43 23.23
C VAL A 694 4.41 -26.36 22.82
N LEU A 695 4.77 -26.36 21.55
CA LEU A 695 5.89 -27.16 21.02
C LEU A 695 6.95 -26.22 20.42
N ARG A 696 8.15 -26.74 20.16
CA ARG A 696 9.14 -26.00 19.38
C ARG A 696 8.66 -25.88 17.93
N TRP A 697 9.04 -24.81 17.24
CA TRP A 697 8.56 -24.52 15.87
C TRP A 697 8.87 -25.62 14.83
N ASP A 698 9.92 -26.41 15.04
CA ASP A 698 10.37 -27.49 14.16
C ASP A 698 10.02 -28.89 14.68
N ASP A 699 9.13 -28.98 15.68
CA ASP A 699 8.60 -30.25 16.14
C ASP A 699 7.81 -30.94 15.00
N PRO A 700 8.07 -32.23 14.67
CA PRO A 700 7.39 -32.95 13.59
C PRO A 700 5.86 -33.01 13.72
N TRP A 701 5.31 -32.79 14.91
CA TRP A 701 3.87 -32.72 15.13
C TRP A 701 3.20 -31.66 14.22
N TRP A 702 3.87 -30.52 14.01
CA TRP A 702 3.38 -29.43 13.16
C TRP A 702 3.26 -29.80 11.68
N ASP A 703 4.03 -30.78 11.19
CA ASP A 703 4.00 -31.19 9.77
C ASP A 703 2.60 -31.69 9.36
N THR A 704 1.81 -32.16 10.34
CA THR A 704 0.46 -32.68 10.12
C THR A 704 -0.61 -31.87 10.84
N HIS A 705 -0.33 -31.28 12.00
CA HIS A 705 -1.33 -30.64 12.87
C HIS A 705 -1.39 -29.11 12.77
N PHE A 706 -0.63 -28.50 11.86
CA PHE A 706 -0.68 -27.05 11.66
C PHE A 706 -2.00 -26.63 10.97
N PRO A 707 -2.80 -25.73 11.58
CA PRO A 707 -4.12 -25.36 11.08
C PRO A 707 -4.12 -24.76 9.66
N PRO A 708 -5.24 -24.89 8.92
CA PRO A 708 -6.51 -25.52 9.33
C PRO A 708 -6.47 -27.05 9.22
N ASN A 709 -7.01 -27.73 10.25
CA ASN A 709 -6.90 -29.20 10.38
C ASN A 709 -8.11 -29.98 9.82
N ASP A 710 -9.15 -29.29 9.36
CA ASP A 710 -10.34 -29.88 8.71
C ASP A 710 -11.20 -28.76 8.12
N TRP A 711 -12.25 -29.14 7.38
CA TRP A 711 -13.28 -28.22 6.90
C TRP A 711 -13.83 -27.37 8.05
N LEU A 712 -13.99 -26.07 7.79
CA LEU A 712 -14.53 -25.11 8.75
C LEU A 712 -13.69 -24.96 10.05
N CYS A 713 -12.42 -25.39 10.08
CA CYS A 713 -11.51 -25.22 11.23
C CYS A 713 -11.04 -23.76 11.46
N SER A 714 -11.31 -23.21 12.65
CA SER A 714 -10.95 -21.85 13.12
C SER A 714 -9.66 -21.79 13.95
N CYS A 715 -8.94 -22.91 14.11
CA CYS A 715 -7.72 -22.96 14.90
C CYS A 715 -6.59 -22.13 14.27
N GLY A 716 -5.59 -21.75 15.08
CA GLY A 716 -4.40 -21.04 14.64
C GLY A 716 -3.19 -21.32 15.52
N VAL A 717 -2.09 -20.61 15.24
CA VAL A 717 -0.82 -20.76 15.95
C VAL A 717 -0.30 -19.42 16.43
N ARG A 718 0.10 -19.36 17.70
CA ARG A 718 0.69 -18.18 18.33
C ARG A 718 2.17 -18.40 18.64
N PRO A 719 3.08 -17.51 18.23
CA PRO A 719 4.49 -17.60 18.55
C PRO A 719 4.81 -17.06 19.96
N LEU A 720 5.63 -17.77 20.71
CA LEU A 720 5.97 -17.48 22.10
C LEU A 720 7.49 -17.34 22.26
N SER A 721 7.89 -16.35 23.05
CA SER A 721 9.26 -16.22 23.54
C SER A 721 9.46 -17.06 24.81
N GLU A 722 10.72 -17.30 25.17
CA GLU A 722 11.12 -17.92 26.44
C GLU A 722 10.51 -17.18 27.66
N ARG A 723 10.38 -15.86 27.58
CA ARG A 723 9.75 -15.05 28.63
C ARG A 723 8.24 -15.32 28.73
N ASP A 724 7.58 -15.53 27.59
CA ASP A 724 6.14 -15.81 27.56
C ASP A 724 5.85 -17.23 28.07
N LEU A 725 6.71 -18.21 27.79
CA LEU A 725 6.66 -19.55 28.42
C LEU A 725 6.69 -19.47 29.95
N ARG A 726 7.64 -18.71 30.51
CA ARG A 726 7.76 -18.53 31.97
C ARG A 726 6.50 -17.90 32.56
N LYS A 727 5.86 -16.96 31.84
CA LYS A 727 4.58 -16.37 32.26
C LYS A 727 3.44 -17.37 32.27
N LEU A 728 3.45 -18.33 31.34
CA LEU A 728 2.52 -19.47 31.32
C LEU A 728 2.86 -20.53 32.39
N GLY A 729 3.88 -20.30 33.22
CA GLY A 729 4.33 -21.23 34.25
C GLY A 729 5.10 -22.44 33.70
N LYS A 730 5.53 -22.39 32.44
CA LYS A 730 6.26 -23.48 31.77
C LYS A 730 7.78 -23.22 31.83
N THR A 731 8.54 -24.29 32.00
CA THR A 731 10.02 -24.27 32.02
C THR A 731 10.64 -24.68 30.68
N GLY A 732 9.82 -25.05 29.70
CA GLY A 732 10.22 -25.50 28.36
C GLY A 732 8.98 -25.84 27.51
N PRO A 733 9.17 -26.32 26.27
CA PRO A 733 8.07 -26.82 25.45
C PRO A 733 7.46 -28.09 26.06
N ASP A 734 6.18 -28.33 25.77
CA ASP A 734 5.50 -29.58 26.09
C ASP A 734 6.05 -30.74 25.24
N THR A 735 5.68 -31.96 25.58
CA THR A 735 5.91 -33.14 24.73
C THR A 735 4.72 -33.30 23.78
N ALA A 736 5.00 -33.50 22.49
CA ALA A 736 3.96 -33.76 21.50
C ALA A 736 3.13 -34.99 21.90
N PRO A 737 1.79 -34.94 21.78
CA PRO A 737 0.94 -36.09 22.09
C PRO A 737 1.24 -37.25 21.12
N MET A 738 1.19 -38.48 21.63
CA MET A 738 1.22 -39.68 20.77
C MET A 738 -0.14 -39.82 20.09
N ASP A 739 -0.27 -39.28 18.88
CA ASP A 739 -1.53 -39.37 18.14
C ASP A 739 -1.75 -40.78 17.58
N ALA A 740 -2.91 -41.36 17.89
CA ALA A 740 -3.35 -42.60 17.23
C ALA A 740 -3.61 -42.30 15.75
N THR A 741 -3.16 -43.20 14.86
CA THR A 741 -3.55 -43.13 13.44
C THR A 741 -4.84 -43.91 13.26
N VAL A 742 -5.82 -43.31 12.58
CA VAL A 742 -7.10 -43.94 12.25
C VAL A 742 -7.14 -44.30 10.77
N PRO A 743 -7.55 -45.52 10.40
CA PRO A 743 -7.75 -45.89 9.01
C PRO A 743 -8.99 -45.18 8.47
N VAL A 744 -8.85 -44.50 7.34
CA VAL A 744 -9.98 -43.91 6.60
C VAL A 744 -9.97 -44.42 5.18
N ILE A 745 -11.13 -44.83 4.69
CA ILE A 745 -11.30 -45.19 3.28
C ILE A 745 -11.35 -43.90 2.48
N ASP A 746 -10.38 -43.73 1.59
CA ASP A 746 -10.42 -42.68 0.58
C ASP A 746 -11.56 -43.01 -0.40
N LYS A 747 -12.58 -42.16 -0.45
CA LYS A 747 -13.77 -42.37 -1.29
C LYS A 747 -13.46 -42.32 -2.79
N ALA A 748 -12.34 -41.71 -3.20
CA ALA A 748 -11.95 -41.60 -4.59
C ALA A 748 -11.17 -42.83 -5.08
N THR A 749 -10.29 -43.39 -4.25
CA THR A 749 -9.42 -44.52 -4.62
C THR A 749 -9.89 -45.86 -4.05
N GLY A 750 -10.80 -45.85 -3.07
CA GLY A 750 -11.24 -47.03 -2.33
C GLY A 750 -10.18 -47.63 -1.39
N GLN A 751 -8.99 -47.01 -1.31
CA GLN A 751 -7.88 -47.50 -0.51
C GLN A 751 -7.97 -47.04 0.94
N MET A 752 -7.47 -47.87 1.87
CA MET A 752 -7.33 -47.48 3.27
C MET A 752 -6.09 -46.60 3.44
N VAL A 753 -6.31 -45.36 3.87
CA VAL A 753 -5.26 -44.39 4.17
C VAL A 753 -5.23 -44.13 5.67
N MET A 754 -4.05 -44.26 6.28
CA MET A 754 -3.83 -43.94 7.68
C MET A 754 -3.71 -42.43 7.84
N LYS A 755 -4.50 -41.84 8.74
CA LYS A 755 -4.43 -40.40 9.06
C LYS A 755 -4.31 -40.18 10.57
N PRO A 756 -3.70 -39.06 11.04
CA PRO A 756 -3.75 -38.70 12.45
C PRO A 756 -5.18 -38.49 12.95
N GLN A 757 -5.46 -38.95 14.16
CA GLN A 757 -6.76 -38.76 14.81
C GLN A 757 -7.05 -37.27 15.02
N GLY A 758 -8.29 -36.83 14.76
CA GLY A 758 -8.68 -35.42 14.90
C GLY A 758 -8.41 -34.55 13.67
N ILE A 759 -7.78 -35.07 12.62
CA ILE A 759 -7.55 -34.35 11.36
C ILE A 759 -8.51 -34.82 10.25
N GLY A 760 -9.02 -33.87 9.47
CA GLY A 760 -9.82 -34.12 8.28
C GLY A 760 -9.03 -34.79 7.16
N ALA A 761 -9.69 -35.57 6.29
CA ALA A 761 -9.02 -36.17 5.14
C ALA A 761 -8.54 -35.06 4.18
N GLY A 762 -7.24 -35.06 3.83
CA GLY A 762 -6.64 -34.05 2.95
C GLY A 762 -6.08 -32.80 3.65
N TRP A 763 -6.32 -32.66 4.96
CA TRP A 763 -5.86 -31.55 5.80
C TRP A 763 -4.65 -31.92 6.67
N ASP A 764 -4.08 -33.11 6.45
CA ASP A 764 -2.92 -33.67 7.15
C ASP A 764 -1.60 -33.15 6.55
N TYR A 765 -1.48 -31.83 6.48
CA TYR A 765 -0.29 -31.11 5.99
C TYR A 765 -0.29 -29.67 6.51
N MET A 766 0.86 -29.04 6.45
CA MET A 766 1.04 -27.63 6.77
C MET A 766 0.86 -26.74 5.52
N PRO A 767 -0.20 -25.91 5.41
CA PRO A 767 -0.40 -25.04 4.26
C PRO A 767 0.72 -24.01 4.10
N GLY A 768 1.21 -23.85 2.88
CA GLY A 768 2.28 -22.90 2.56
C GLY A 768 3.69 -23.42 2.81
N ASP A 769 3.87 -24.58 3.45
CA ASP A 769 5.19 -25.16 3.76
C ASP A 769 6.05 -25.29 2.51
N ARG A 770 5.45 -25.72 1.40
CA ARG A 770 6.18 -25.89 0.14
C ARG A 770 6.48 -24.57 -0.55
N TRP A 771 5.55 -23.62 -0.46
CA TRP A 771 5.75 -22.29 -1.04
C TRP A 771 6.88 -21.56 -0.33
N GLU A 772 6.88 -21.56 1.00
CA GLU A 772 7.94 -20.96 1.83
C GLU A 772 9.30 -21.60 1.56
N ARG A 773 9.35 -22.92 1.38
CA ARG A 773 10.57 -23.66 1.02
C ARG A 773 10.98 -23.57 -0.46
N GLY A 774 10.27 -22.77 -1.28
CA GLY A 774 10.56 -22.63 -2.72
C GLY A 774 10.26 -23.86 -3.58
N LEU A 775 9.46 -24.81 -3.06
CA LEU A 775 9.09 -26.06 -3.73
C LEU A 775 7.85 -25.93 -4.62
N VAL A 776 7.58 -24.72 -5.12
CA VAL A 776 6.49 -24.42 -6.04
C VAL A 776 7.05 -23.85 -7.35
N PRO A 777 6.52 -24.27 -8.53
CA PRO A 777 7.08 -23.86 -9.83
C PRO A 777 7.16 -22.35 -10.04
N SER A 778 6.15 -21.61 -9.59
CA SER A 778 6.03 -20.15 -9.66
C SER A 778 7.19 -19.44 -8.98
N ALA A 779 7.56 -19.86 -7.75
CA ALA A 779 8.64 -19.24 -6.98
C ALA A 779 9.99 -19.36 -7.68
N LEU A 780 10.33 -20.55 -8.18
CA LEU A 780 11.60 -20.76 -8.91
C LEU A 780 11.62 -20.07 -10.27
N ILE A 781 10.48 -19.97 -10.97
CA ILE A 781 10.38 -19.21 -12.23
C ILE A 781 10.54 -17.71 -11.99
N GLU A 782 9.98 -17.19 -10.91
CA GLU A 782 10.12 -15.78 -10.52
C GLU A 782 11.57 -15.47 -10.15
N GLU A 783 12.22 -16.32 -9.35
CA GLU A 783 13.65 -16.20 -9.04
C GLU A 783 14.54 -16.24 -10.30
N ALA A 784 14.17 -17.05 -11.30
CA ALA A 784 14.87 -17.11 -12.59
C ALA A 784 14.61 -15.89 -13.50
N GLY A 785 13.73 -14.97 -13.12
CA GLY A 785 13.35 -13.81 -13.95
C GLY A 785 12.42 -14.15 -15.13
N GLY A 786 11.81 -15.35 -15.14
CA GLY A 786 10.87 -15.77 -16.18
C GLY A 786 11.05 -17.21 -16.64
N VAL A 787 10.32 -17.58 -17.69
CA VAL A 787 10.35 -18.93 -18.26
C VAL A 787 11.46 -19.06 -19.30
N ALA A 788 12.41 -19.95 -19.06
CA ALA A 788 13.49 -20.25 -19.98
C ALA A 788 13.04 -21.16 -21.14
N ALA A 789 13.68 -21.00 -22.31
CA ALA A 789 13.54 -21.91 -23.44
C ALA A 789 14.38 -23.16 -23.21
N GLY A 790 13.74 -24.31 -22.97
CA GLY A 790 14.47 -25.56 -22.73
C GLY A 790 13.63 -26.61 -22.01
N ARG A 791 14.29 -27.67 -21.55
CA ARG A 791 13.64 -28.69 -20.70
C ARG A 791 13.37 -28.16 -19.29
N GLN A 792 14.32 -27.39 -18.75
CA GLN A 792 14.17 -26.67 -17.50
C GLN A 792 13.58 -25.30 -17.79
N LEU A 793 12.45 -25.01 -17.16
CA LEU A 793 11.68 -23.79 -17.35
C LEU A 793 12.19 -22.63 -16.49
N ALA A 794 12.98 -22.92 -15.44
CA ALA A 794 13.64 -21.93 -14.59
C ALA A 794 15.13 -22.21 -14.60
N LEU A 795 15.94 -21.23 -15.01
CA LEU A 795 17.41 -21.29 -15.00
C LEU A 795 17.90 -20.15 -14.11
N ILE A 796 18.42 -20.48 -12.94
CA ILE A 796 18.87 -19.51 -11.93
C ILE A 796 20.39 -19.48 -11.93
N ASP A 797 21.01 -20.66 -11.78
CA ASP A 797 22.44 -20.84 -11.80
C ASP A 797 22.91 -21.44 -13.12
N THR A 798 24.11 -21.03 -13.53
CA THR A 798 24.75 -21.53 -14.75
C THR A 798 25.64 -22.73 -14.38
N PRO A 799 25.46 -23.91 -14.99
CA PRO A 799 26.32 -25.05 -14.72
C PRO A 799 27.75 -24.78 -15.18
N ASP A 800 28.73 -25.16 -14.35
CA ASP A 800 30.14 -25.04 -14.70
C ASP A 800 30.48 -25.90 -15.93
N PRO A 801 31.52 -25.52 -16.69
CA PRO A 801 31.98 -26.28 -17.86
C PRO A 801 32.23 -27.76 -17.53
N LEU A 802 31.84 -28.65 -18.45
CA LEU A 802 31.90 -30.10 -18.24
C LEU A 802 33.33 -30.61 -17.99
N ASP A 803 34.33 -29.97 -18.58
CA ASP A 803 35.75 -30.27 -18.42
C ASP A 803 36.26 -30.07 -16.98
N GLU A 804 35.77 -29.04 -16.28
CA GLU A 804 36.12 -28.81 -14.88
C GLU A 804 35.58 -29.90 -13.96
N LEU A 805 34.35 -30.36 -14.22
CA LEU A 805 33.76 -31.47 -13.45
C LEU A 805 34.43 -32.81 -13.76
N LEU A 806 34.79 -33.04 -15.02
CA LEU A 806 35.55 -34.23 -15.41
C LEU A 806 36.92 -34.28 -14.72
N ALA A 807 37.56 -33.13 -14.53
CA ALA A 807 38.81 -33.05 -13.78
C ALA A 807 38.64 -33.36 -12.29
N ALA A 808 37.44 -33.12 -11.73
CA ALA A 808 37.09 -33.41 -10.34
C ALA A 808 36.39 -34.77 -10.12
N ALA A 809 36.19 -35.55 -11.20
CA ALA A 809 35.47 -36.82 -11.16
C ALA A 809 36.18 -37.85 -10.25
N ARG A 810 35.40 -38.63 -9.51
CA ARG A 810 35.90 -39.70 -8.64
C ARG A 810 35.32 -41.04 -9.07
N PRO A 811 36.12 -42.13 -8.99
CA PRO A 811 35.58 -43.47 -9.23
C PRO A 811 34.45 -43.79 -8.25
N PHE A 812 33.55 -44.68 -8.67
CA PHE A 812 32.59 -45.31 -7.77
C PHE A 812 33.29 -46.41 -6.97
N ASP A 813 32.97 -46.52 -5.69
CA ASP A 813 33.64 -47.45 -4.78
C ASP A 813 32.95 -48.84 -4.74
N GLY A 814 31.62 -48.86 -4.94
CA GLY A 814 30.82 -50.07 -4.93
C GLY A 814 31.06 -50.94 -6.18
N PRO A 815 31.00 -52.28 -6.06
CA PRO A 815 31.06 -53.14 -7.23
C PRO A 815 29.80 -52.98 -8.10
N LEU A 816 29.94 -53.18 -9.41
CA LEU A 816 28.79 -53.39 -10.27
C LEU A 816 28.12 -54.72 -9.90
N LEU A 817 26.80 -54.70 -9.74
CA LEU A 817 26.04 -55.92 -9.50
C LEU A 817 26.02 -56.80 -10.74
N ASP A 818 25.99 -58.11 -10.53
CA ASP A 818 25.85 -59.09 -11.61
C ASP A 818 24.50 -58.92 -12.32
N GLY A 819 24.50 -59.03 -13.65
CA GLY A 819 23.30 -58.88 -14.46
C GLY A 819 22.28 -60.01 -14.28
N ASP A 820 22.72 -61.14 -13.72
CA ASP A 820 21.90 -62.33 -13.47
C ASP A 820 21.23 -62.33 -12.07
N LEU A 821 21.48 -61.31 -11.23
CA LEU A 821 20.78 -61.15 -9.95
C LEU A 821 19.29 -60.88 -10.19
N ASP A 822 18.44 -61.39 -9.29
CA ASP A 822 17.01 -61.09 -9.38
C ASP A 822 16.72 -59.60 -9.04
N PRO A 823 15.63 -59.02 -9.59
CA PRO A 823 15.25 -57.63 -9.36
C PRO A 823 15.13 -57.21 -7.90
N ASP A 824 14.65 -58.11 -7.03
CA ASP A 824 14.39 -57.78 -5.62
C ASP A 824 15.70 -57.78 -4.81
N GLY A 825 16.65 -58.65 -5.13
CA GLY A 825 18.01 -58.66 -4.59
C GLY A 825 18.81 -57.43 -5.01
N MET A 826 18.65 -56.97 -6.25
CA MET A 826 19.23 -55.70 -6.72
C MET A 826 18.67 -54.49 -5.94
N ILE A 827 17.36 -54.45 -5.70
CA ILE A 827 16.70 -53.40 -4.91
C ILE A 827 17.15 -53.47 -3.45
N ALA A 828 17.24 -54.67 -2.86
CA ALA A 828 17.67 -54.87 -1.48
C ALA A 828 19.08 -54.33 -1.25
N ALA A 829 20.02 -54.60 -2.17
CA ALA A 829 21.38 -54.07 -2.10
C ALA A 829 21.45 -52.53 -2.10
N PHE A 830 20.55 -51.87 -2.85
CA PHE A 830 20.43 -50.41 -2.80
C PHE A 830 19.85 -49.93 -1.46
N LEU A 831 18.78 -50.55 -0.97
CA LEU A 831 18.09 -50.13 0.25
C LEU A 831 18.93 -50.35 1.51
N GLU A 832 19.76 -51.39 1.55
CA GLU A 832 20.66 -51.69 2.67
C GLU A 832 21.62 -50.53 2.96
N MET A 833 22.10 -49.83 1.93
CA MET A 833 22.96 -48.65 2.08
C MET A 833 22.29 -47.49 2.84
N PHE A 834 20.96 -47.48 2.90
CA PHE A 834 20.16 -46.49 3.64
C PHE A 834 19.52 -47.07 4.91
N GLY A 835 19.81 -48.34 5.26
CA GLY A 835 19.17 -49.06 6.35
C GLY A 835 17.66 -49.25 6.14
N ALA A 836 17.22 -49.39 4.89
CA ALA A 836 15.82 -49.53 4.50
C ALA A 836 15.46 -50.98 4.11
N GLU A 837 14.18 -51.33 4.23
CA GLU A 837 13.62 -52.62 3.80
C GLU A 837 12.68 -52.44 2.60
N PRO A 838 12.57 -53.44 1.69
CA PRO A 838 11.62 -53.38 0.57
C PRO A 838 10.18 -53.09 1.02
N GLY A 839 9.49 -52.18 0.32
CA GLY A 839 8.12 -51.76 0.66
C GLY A 839 8.02 -50.73 1.79
N ARG A 840 9.14 -50.30 2.38
CA ARG A 840 9.19 -49.23 3.40
C ARG A 840 10.12 -48.10 2.96
N ALA A 841 9.57 -46.89 2.84
CA ALA A 841 10.38 -45.70 2.56
C ALA A 841 11.11 -45.20 3.82
N VAL A 842 12.39 -44.85 3.67
CA VAL A 842 13.21 -44.19 4.70
C VAL A 842 13.54 -42.78 4.25
N LEU A 843 13.51 -41.80 5.16
CA LEU A 843 13.88 -40.42 4.86
C LEU A 843 15.39 -40.23 4.96
N HIS A 844 16.06 -40.11 3.82
CA HIS A 844 17.47 -39.77 3.72
C HIS A 844 17.67 -38.25 3.70
N VAL A 845 18.60 -37.72 4.49
CA VAL A 845 19.01 -36.31 4.44
C VAL A 845 20.22 -36.17 3.52
N ASP A 846 20.07 -35.41 2.44
CA ASP A 846 21.15 -35.18 1.48
C ASP A 846 22.16 -34.11 1.91
N GLN A 847 23.22 -33.94 1.13
CA GLN A 847 24.30 -32.97 1.38
C GLN A 847 23.85 -31.49 1.35
N ALA A 848 22.69 -31.21 0.75
CA ALA A 848 22.04 -29.90 0.76
C ALA A 848 21.00 -29.75 1.89
N GLY A 849 20.91 -30.72 2.82
CA GLY A 849 19.98 -30.74 3.95
C GLY A 849 18.54 -31.13 3.59
N GLY A 850 18.27 -31.55 2.35
CA GLY A 850 16.95 -31.97 1.89
C GLY A 850 16.61 -33.40 2.32
N ARG A 851 15.34 -33.65 2.72
CA ARG A 851 14.85 -34.97 3.14
C ARG A 851 14.15 -35.71 1.98
N MET A 852 14.80 -36.70 1.39
CA MET A 852 14.26 -37.51 0.30
C MET A 852 13.76 -38.87 0.80
N PRO A 853 12.55 -39.31 0.44
CA PRO A 853 12.13 -40.68 0.70
C PRO A 853 12.82 -41.63 -0.27
N VAL A 854 13.61 -42.54 0.28
CA VAL A 854 14.30 -43.60 -0.44
C VAL A 854 13.51 -44.90 -0.24
N SER A 855 13.07 -45.51 -1.33
CA SER A 855 12.30 -46.76 -1.38
C SER A 855 12.52 -47.48 -2.71
N ASP A 856 11.92 -48.66 -2.85
CA ASP A 856 11.95 -49.46 -4.09
C ASP A 856 11.20 -48.80 -5.27
N GLU A 857 10.35 -47.81 -5.01
CA GLU A 857 9.60 -47.07 -6.04
C GLU A 857 10.51 -46.37 -7.06
N LEU A 858 11.74 -46.00 -6.67
CA LEU A 858 12.74 -45.39 -7.56
C LEU A 858 13.03 -46.29 -8.79
N PHE A 859 12.87 -47.61 -8.62
CA PHE A 859 13.17 -48.63 -9.61
C PHE A 859 11.93 -49.37 -10.11
N ARG A 860 10.73 -48.96 -9.73
CA ARG A 860 9.47 -49.54 -10.24
C ARG A 860 8.68 -48.52 -11.06
N ASP A 861 8.02 -48.98 -12.13
CA ASP A 861 7.06 -48.16 -12.86
C ASP A 861 5.83 -47.90 -12.01
N SER A 862 5.44 -46.63 -11.88
CA SER A 862 4.33 -46.22 -11.00
C SER A 862 2.96 -46.73 -11.45
N ARG A 863 2.83 -47.20 -12.70
CA ARG A 863 1.55 -47.68 -13.26
C ARG A 863 1.51 -49.19 -13.37
N THR A 864 2.61 -49.84 -13.73
CA THR A 864 2.65 -51.30 -13.97
C THR A 864 3.40 -52.08 -12.90
N GLY A 865 4.09 -51.41 -11.96
CA GLY A 865 4.98 -52.06 -10.98
C GLY A 865 6.22 -52.71 -11.60
N TRP A 866 6.40 -52.56 -12.92
CA TRP A 866 7.47 -53.17 -13.68
C TRP A 866 8.83 -52.66 -13.23
N PHE A 867 9.81 -53.56 -13.12
CA PHE A 867 11.16 -53.21 -12.70
C PHE A 867 11.90 -52.44 -13.80
N LYS A 868 12.19 -51.16 -13.52
CA LYS A 868 12.92 -50.25 -14.41
C LYS A 868 14.39 -50.65 -14.57
N GLY A 869 14.93 -51.51 -13.70
CA GLY A 869 16.32 -51.95 -13.74
C GLY A 869 16.71 -52.70 -15.02
N ASP A 870 15.77 -53.42 -15.64
CA ASP A 870 16.02 -54.14 -16.90
C ASP A 870 16.18 -53.20 -18.09
N LYS A 871 15.66 -51.97 -17.98
CA LYS A 871 15.76 -50.98 -19.04
C LYS A 871 17.20 -50.54 -19.23
N ARG A 872 17.84 -50.96 -20.33
CA ARG A 872 19.26 -50.65 -20.63
C ARG A 872 20.24 -51.17 -19.56
N SER A 873 19.88 -52.26 -18.87
CA SER A 873 20.75 -52.89 -17.87
C SER A 873 21.11 -51.99 -16.67
N ARG A 874 20.19 -51.11 -16.25
CA ARG A 874 20.36 -50.20 -15.11
C ARG A 874 20.56 -50.93 -13.77
N GLY A 875 19.99 -52.13 -13.64
CA GLY A 875 20.03 -52.93 -12.40
C GLY A 875 21.44 -53.20 -11.88
N ARG A 876 22.44 -53.23 -12.77
CA ARG A 876 23.84 -53.40 -12.36
C ARG A 876 24.45 -52.22 -11.60
N PHE A 877 23.85 -51.03 -11.73
CA PHE A 877 24.35 -49.78 -11.17
C PHE A 877 23.68 -49.40 -9.83
N MET A 878 22.95 -50.32 -9.19
CA MET A 878 22.20 -50.04 -7.96
C MET A 878 23.05 -49.45 -6.84
N LEU A 879 24.21 -50.05 -6.55
CA LEU A 879 25.13 -49.52 -5.54
C LEU A 879 25.66 -48.14 -5.93
N TRP A 880 25.93 -47.91 -7.20
CA TRP A 880 26.36 -46.60 -7.68
C TRP A 880 25.24 -45.54 -7.62
N PHE A 881 23.97 -45.93 -7.76
CA PHE A 881 22.84 -45.03 -7.51
C PHE A 881 22.72 -44.66 -6.03
N ALA A 882 22.98 -45.61 -5.11
CA ALA A 882 23.06 -45.31 -3.69
C ALA A 882 24.19 -44.31 -3.40
N GLU A 883 25.38 -44.56 -3.94
CA GLU A 883 26.52 -43.64 -3.86
C GLU A 883 26.23 -42.25 -4.47
N THR A 884 25.45 -42.18 -5.55
CA THR A 884 25.06 -40.91 -6.17
C THR A 884 24.18 -40.06 -5.25
N LEU A 885 23.40 -40.68 -4.36
CA LEU A 885 22.59 -39.97 -3.37
C LEU A 885 23.36 -39.62 -2.10
N LEU A 886 24.17 -40.56 -1.59
CA LEU A 886 24.97 -40.36 -0.38
C LEU A 886 26.07 -39.31 -0.59
N GLU A 887 26.71 -39.38 -1.76
CA GLU A 887 27.86 -38.57 -2.14
C GLU A 887 27.71 -38.10 -3.59
N PRO A 888 26.83 -37.13 -3.87
CA PRO A 888 26.73 -36.52 -5.19
C PRO A 888 27.98 -35.70 -5.54
N ASP A 889 28.16 -35.35 -6.81
CA ASP A 889 29.05 -34.28 -7.28
C ASP A 889 28.30 -32.93 -7.33
N GLU A 890 27.04 -32.95 -7.78
CA GLU A 890 26.14 -31.79 -7.80
C GLU A 890 24.70 -32.17 -7.44
N ILE A 891 23.98 -31.26 -6.78
CA ILE A 891 22.54 -31.34 -6.52
C ILE A 891 21.87 -30.11 -7.14
N TRP A 892 20.91 -30.33 -8.04
CA TRP A 892 20.15 -29.29 -8.72
C TRP A 892 18.67 -29.36 -8.41
N MET A 893 18.02 -28.21 -8.28
CA MET A 893 16.56 -28.06 -8.26
C MET A 893 16.09 -27.41 -9.56
N GLY A 894 15.04 -27.92 -10.19
CA GLY A 894 14.50 -27.32 -11.42
C GLY A 894 13.00 -27.38 -11.53
N VAL A 895 12.51 -26.81 -12.63
CA VAL A 895 11.08 -26.75 -12.96
C VAL A 895 10.90 -27.36 -14.35
N ILE A 896 10.10 -28.42 -14.44
CA ILE A 896 9.88 -29.16 -15.69
C ILE A 896 8.40 -29.19 -16.08
N ALA A 897 8.14 -29.11 -17.39
CA ALA A 897 6.80 -29.36 -17.95
C ALA A 897 6.58 -30.86 -18.15
N LYS A 898 5.57 -31.43 -17.47
CA LYS A 898 5.01 -32.75 -17.80
C LYS A 898 4.17 -32.62 -19.06
N ARG A 899 4.43 -33.49 -20.03
CA ARG A 899 3.71 -33.53 -21.30
C ARG A 899 2.89 -34.82 -21.38
N ASP A 900 1.72 -34.72 -22.01
CA ASP A 900 0.92 -35.86 -22.39
C ASP A 900 1.70 -36.68 -23.44
N ASN A 901 1.81 -37.99 -23.23
CA ASN A 901 2.57 -38.87 -24.11
C ASN A 901 1.92 -39.03 -25.50
N ASN A 902 0.61 -38.80 -25.63
CA ASN A 902 -0.15 -38.94 -26.87
C ASN A 902 -0.32 -37.61 -27.61
N THR A 903 -0.57 -36.52 -26.88
CA THR A 903 -0.87 -35.21 -27.50
C THR A 903 0.32 -34.24 -27.47
N GLY A 904 1.35 -34.50 -26.67
CA GLY A 904 2.52 -33.62 -26.51
C GLY A 904 2.23 -32.30 -25.77
N ALA A 905 0.97 -32.05 -25.42
CA ALA A 905 0.50 -30.90 -24.66
C ALA A 905 1.06 -30.91 -23.24
N ILE A 906 1.34 -29.74 -22.68
CA ILE A 906 1.79 -29.63 -21.28
C ILE A 906 0.58 -29.89 -20.38
N VAL A 907 0.68 -30.92 -19.55
CA VAL A 907 -0.37 -31.34 -18.61
C VAL A 907 -0.14 -30.75 -17.23
N ASP A 908 1.13 -30.63 -16.82
CA ASP A 908 1.48 -30.09 -15.51
C ASP A 908 2.87 -29.47 -15.51
N VAL A 909 3.17 -28.66 -14.50
CA VAL A 909 4.52 -28.15 -14.23
C VAL A 909 4.90 -28.56 -12.82
N VAL A 910 6.02 -29.25 -12.67
CA VAL A 910 6.47 -29.78 -11.38
C VAL A 910 7.90 -29.33 -11.07
N VAL A 911 8.23 -29.29 -9.78
CA VAL A 911 9.59 -29.06 -9.30
C VAL A 911 10.29 -30.41 -9.21
N ASP A 912 11.49 -30.51 -9.79
CA ASP A 912 12.35 -31.69 -9.70
C ASP A 912 13.63 -31.39 -8.88
N ARG A 913 14.16 -32.42 -8.23
CA ARG A 913 15.47 -32.42 -7.57
C ARG A 913 16.30 -33.53 -8.19
N ARG A 914 17.49 -33.17 -8.66
CA ARG A 914 18.36 -34.03 -9.47
C ARG A 914 19.74 -34.13 -8.82
N TYR A 915 20.21 -35.35 -8.66
CA TYR A 915 21.52 -35.70 -8.12
C TYR A 915 22.38 -36.20 -9.26
N PHE A 916 23.63 -35.73 -9.32
CA PHE A 916 24.55 -36.08 -10.39
C PHE A 916 25.86 -36.61 -9.79
N ARG A 917 26.38 -37.71 -10.33
CA ARG A 917 27.73 -38.22 -10.04
C ARG A 917 28.39 -38.80 -11.31
N THR A 918 29.71 -38.67 -11.44
CA THR A 918 30.48 -39.21 -12.57
C THR A 918 31.85 -39.75 -12.17
N ASP A 919 32.28 -40.84 -12.83
CA ASP A 919 33.66 -41.38 -12.75
C ASP A 919 34.57 -40.91 -13.90
N GLY A 920 34.05 -40.00 -14.74
CA GLY A 920 34.70 -39.51 -15.96
C GLY A 920 34.29 -40.25 -17.24
N THR A 921 33.75 -41.46 -17.13
CA THR A 921 33.22 -42.27 -18.24
C THR A 921 31.70 -42.43 -18.16
N HIS A 922 31.18 -42.80 -16.98
CA HIS A 922 29.78 -42.99 -16.66
C HIS A 922 29.23 -41.79 -15.89
N GLY A 923 28.12 -41.23 -16.37
CA GLY A 923 27.35 -40.24 -15.64
C GLY A 923 26.07 -40.87 -15.10
N LEU A 924 25.90 -40.87 -13.79
CA LEU A 924 24.66 -41.30 -13.15
C LEU A 924 23.83 -40.09 -12.72
N MET A 925 22.51 -40.28 -12.78
CA MET A 925 21.56 -39.28 -12.31
C MET A 925 20.39 -39.95 -11.57
N VAL A 926 20.02 -39.37 -10.43
CA VAL A 926 18.81 -39.73 -9.66
C VAL A 926 17.88 -38.54 -9.59
N VAL A 927 16.57 -38.77 -9.78
CA VAL A 927 15.57 -37.70 -9.88
C VAL A 927 14.40 -37.96 -8.94
N PHE A 928 14.06 -36.91 -8.18
CA PHE A 928 12.85 -36.80 -7.37
C PHE A 928 11.99 -35.65 -7.86
N GLU A 929 10.68 -35.76 -7.68
CA GLU A 929 9.72 -34.68 -7.99
C GLU A 929 8.96 -34.27 -6.73
N ALA A 930 8.58 -33.01 -6.61
CA ALA A 930 7.79 -32.56 -5.46
C ALA A 930 6.37 -33.16 -5.51
N GLY A 931 6.08 -34.10 -4.59
CA GLY A 931 4.87 -34.93 -4.55
C GLY A 931 3.64 -34.27 -3.95
N THR A 932 2.83 -34.94 -3.13
CA THR A 932 1.69 -34.31 -2.39
C THR A 932 2.00 -33.96 -0.93
N LYS A 933 2.79 -34.78 -0.24
CA LYS A 933 3.33 -34.50 1.10
C LYS A 933 4.82 -34.21 1.02
N LEU A 934 5.58 -35.18 0.53
CA LEU A 934 7.03 -35.14 0.44
C LEU A 934 7.46 -35.15 -1.04
N TRP A 935 8.75 -35.38 -1.27
CA TRP A 935 9.28 -35.72 -2.59
C TRP A 935 8.80 -37.11 -3.00
N ASP A 936 8.52 -37.32 -4.28
CA ASP A 936 8.19 -38.62 -4.85
C ASP A 936 9.41 -39.13 -5.63
N ALA A 937 9.75 -40.40 -5.45
CA ALA A 937 10.81 -41.07 -6.18
C ALA A 937 10.38 -41.30 -7.64
N VAL A 938 11.15 -40.77 -8.60
CA VAL A 938 10.76 -40.86 -10.02
C VAL A 938 11.58 -41.91 -10.76
N THR A 939 12.89 -41.73 -10.81
CA THR A 939 13.78 -42.64 -11.53
C THR A 939 15.24 -42.40 -11.16
N ALA A 940 16.03 -43.47 -11.26
CA ALA A 940 17.48 -43.41 -11.40
C ALA A 940 17.90 -44.02 -12.74
N TYR A 941 18.91 -43.45 -13.40
CA TYR A 941 19.47 -44.02 -14.63
C TYR A 941 20.88 -43.53 -14.95
N ASP A 942 21.58 -44.32 -15.77
CA ASP A 942 22.87 -44.03 -16.37
C ASP A 942 22.71 -43.30 -17.71
N THR A 943 23.56 -42.32 -17.99
CA THR A 943 23.50 -41.57 -19.24
C THR A 943 24.26 -42.26 -20.35
N THR A 944 23.53 -42.84 -21.29
CA THR A 944 24.04 -43.55 -22.47
C THR A 944 23.61 -42.90 -23.79
N ASP A 945 24.43 -43.05 -24.82
CA ASP A 945 24.11 -42.67 -26.19
C ASP A 945 23.06 -43.61 -26.84
N ALA A 946 22.67 -43.33 -28.09
CA ALA A 946 21.69 -44.13 -28.81
C ALA A 946 22.15 -45.59 -29.07
N LYS A 947 23.44 -45.88 -28.91
CA LYS A 947 24.05 -47.21 -29.09
C LYS A 947 24.33 -47.90 -27.73
N GLY A 948 23.89 -47.32 -26.62
CA GLY A 948 24.08 -47.88 -25.28
C GLY A 948 25.47 -47.67 -24.70
N ARG A 949 26.30 -46.80 -25.29
CA ARG A 949 27.64 -46.46 -24.75
C ARG A 949 27.55 -45.31 -23.76
N PRO A 950 28.37 -45.27 -22.69
CA PRO A 950 28.37 -44.15 -21.74
C PRO A 950 28.58 -42.80 -22.44
N SER A 951 27.75 -41.81 -22.13
CA SER A 951 27.83 -40.47 -22.70
C SER A 951 27.36 -39.39 -21.75
N LEU A 952 28.27 -38.49 -21.39
CA LEU A 952 28.01 -37.36 -20.50
C LEU A 952 27.26 -36.20 -21.16
N ARG A 953 26.98 -36.25 -22.46
CA ARG A 953 26.23 -35.18 -23.15
C ARG A 953 24.80 -35.03 -22.65
N LEU A 954 24.14 -36.16 -22.35
CA LEU A 954 22.78 -36.13 -21.81
C LEU A 954 22.79 -35.68 -20.34
N TRP A 955 23.82 -36.08 -19.60
CA TRP A 955 24.07 -35.67 -18.23
C TRP A 955 24.23 -34.14 -18.14
N ASP A 956 25.09 -33.57 -19.00
CA ASP A 956 25.36 -32.14 -19.04
C ASP A 956 24.13 -31.29 -19.45
N ARG A 957 23.38 -31.72 -20.48
CA ARG A 957 22.11 -31.07 -20.87
C ARG A 957 21.03 -31.11 -19.79
N ARG A 958 21.19 -31.98 -18.79
CA ARG A 958 20.27 -32.12 -17.66
C ARG A 958 20.74 -31.32 -16.46
N ARG A 959 21.91 -30.68 -16.48
CA ARG A 959 22.32 -29.68 -15.48
C ARG A 959 21.68 -28.34 -15.81
N GLY A 960 21.26 -27.61 -14.79
CA GLY A 960 20.53 -26.35 -14.93
C GLY A 960 19.28 -26.29 -14.07
N GLY A 961 18.98 -25.09 -13.58
CA GLY A 961 18.04 -24.84 -12.50
C GLY A 961 18.70 -23.98 -11.43
N LYS A 962 18.42 -24.25 -10.16
CA LYS A 962 19.14 -23.73 -8.99
C LYS A 962 20.13 -24.77 -8.48
N LEU A 963 21.38 -24.42 -8.35
CA LEU A 963 22.42 -25.28 -7.79
C LEU A 963 22.31 -25.24 -6.26
N LEU A 964 21.96 -26.37 -5.65
CA LEU A 964 21.80 -26.45 -4.20
C LEU A 964 23.09 -26.82 -3.49
N TRP A 965 23.90 -27.65 -4.15
CA TRP A 965 25.14 -28.14 -3.59
C TRP A 965 26.09 -28.58 -4.70
N LYS A 966 27.37 -28.28 -4.50
CA LYS A 966 28.47 -28.73 -5.35
C LYS A 966 29.58 -29.24 -4.44
N ARG A 967 30.16 -30.38 -4.81
CA ARG A 967 31.33 -30.94 -4.16
C ARG A 967 32.50 -29.96 -4.26
N LYS A 968 33.14 -29.67 -3.13
CA LYS A 968 34.33 -28.81 -3.06
C LYS A 968 35.61 -29.56 -3.36
#